data_AF-A0A3A4R485-F1
#
_entry.id   AF-A0A3A4R485-F1
#
_cell.length_a   1.000
_cell.length_b   1.000
_cell.length_c   1.000
_cell.angle_alpha   90.00
_cell.angle_beta   90.00
_cell.angle_gamma   90.00
#
_symmetry.space_group_name_H-M   'P 1'
#
loop_
_entity.id
_entity.type
_entity.pdbx_description
1 polymer ?
#
loop_
_entity_poly.entity_id
_entity_poly.type
_entity_poly.pdbx_seq_one_letter_code
_entity_poly.pdbx_strand_id
1 'polypeptide(L)'
;MKISRRIFVYTAQLSAVSPPAISAAIEGKSSVIVEYSNHFGGMTTGGLSAMDVGSNLSNHGGIFREFTMRINQYYYDTYGEGSLQYYLIGSGVVCEPKVAEQILTAWVQEYPSLITLMKNQKITAAGTSASGSKTKIDSITIEDKNTAAVNTITASFFIDASYEQDLGHLAGVGYTVGREGSSEHNEWLAGQVKTFLGRGPITWLTTGAADSKIMAYNYRLTIDKTGNGVPFPAPATYDPAEFATLDAWMASDSSKHSVWKIFSYVDLPNGKRDANCSVFARQGSDWATHSWDYPEATQAERDAIAEAHKEYILRLIHHLKNGTNIPQAIKDEMPYFELPSDEFTLTSNFPPQLYVREGRRMADPAYLMTQQDVHEVGHKLKDDVICLGTYMMDSHLCDVWGSNVTNEYAEGLFINPNLQRAYQVPYRCLYPVTHTNFFSAFGVGATHVAFSSLRMEPQFFHFGQAAAVASSIALDNSITDVSLVPYSSIRTKLESVAQFMQVLEPQDPYASTNWNPAVDEAVTFTNGIRRSANIVKWDFDGNGITDAENEEAVTIKFPSNKKYRVYIRDVSATHCFGFLVPVGDKSTVEEELLQDNTEATPVGVWYDYKTHVPFVGMGTKYDGNGGKGIRYFEYDFTVPESGYYDVCFSLPQDSSLSYANNVPIEIVSSGYTTFNTVFNQTLTSYSTRPFFFVNLGKYFFLAGQTHYIRLKNDGTTANVIADACKLVRSGTWNKGGDSVYSFADFTQTADTDSDGMLDGWEISFNLNPIANDAGADSDNDGITNMEEYSLNTNPSNADSDNDTMLDGWEMLYGLNPLFDADAQGDLDNDGVVNSIEHTRGMKPDNTDSDNDTMLDGWEVQNNLDPINNDSISDADNDGVVNSVEYFHNTNPHNADTDGDGYTDLEEITGGTDPNNPADPFNPDAVLRVTTFAQFTEAQGVSVIFMGWRSQPGKTYTLYVQTNMIGPDFVILEDNLISRGTHTYYVDQGGGPNNVPHPSEETGPRLYKIVEKIN
;
A
#
# COMPACT_ATOMS: atom_id res chain seq x y z
N MET A 1 -24.07 -37.17 21.17
CA MET A 1 -24.09 -36.31 22.38
C MET A 1 -24.70 -34.95 22.03
N LYS A 2 -25.18 -34.16 23.01
CA LYS A 2 -25.45 -32.71 22.80
C LYS A 2 -24.30 -31.89 23.38
N ILE A 3 -23.72 -31.01 22.57
CA ILE A 3 -22.64 -30.09 22.98
C ILE A 3 -23.18 -28.66 22.86
N SER A 4 -22.90 -27.83 23.87
CA SER A 4 -23.32 -26.42 23.87
C SER A 4 -22.11 -25.50 24.06
N ARG A 5 -22.05 -24.46 23.23
CA ARG A 5 -21.03 -23.40 23.22
C ARG A 5 -21.70 -22.05 22.95
N ARG A 6 -20.95 -20.96 23.03
CA ARG A 6 -21.45 -19.64 22.62
C ARG A 6 -21.34 -19.44 21.10
N ILE A 7 -20.21 -19.86 20.52
CA ILE A 7 -19.91 -19.71 19.09
C ILE A 7 -19.59 -21.08 18.48
N PHE A 8 -20.02 -21.30 17.24
CA PHE A 8 -19.67 -22.45 16.41
C PHE A 8 -18.77 -21.99 15.25
N VAL A 9 -17.69 -22.71 15.00
CA VAL A 9 -16.82 -22.51 13.83
C VAL A 9 -16.77 -23.82 13.05
N TYR A 10 -17.27 -23.81 11.83
CA TYR A 10 -17.10 -24.94 10.90
C TYR A 10 -15.82 -24.75 10.08
N THR A 11 -15.05 -25.82 9.87
CA THR A 11 -13.93 -25.80 8.92
C THR A 11 -14.27 -26.60 7.67
N ALA A 12 -13.57 -26.31 6.57
CA ALA A 12 -13.05 -27.41 5.74
C ALA A 12 -11.53 -27.49 5.89
N GLN A 13 -10.86 -26.32 5.77
CA GLN A 13 -9.44 -26.03 5.99
C GLN A 13 -9.31 -24.50 6.00
N LEU A 14 -8.60 -23.85 6.93
CA LEU A 14 -8.36 -22.41 6.80
C LEU A 14 -7.27 -21.82 7.70
N SER A 15 -6.68 -20.73 7.21
CA SER A 15 -6.03 -19.66 7.98
C SER A 15 -6.98 -18.97 8.97
N ALA A 16 -8.27 -18.89 8.65
CA ALA A 16 -9.34 -18.25 9.44
C ALA A 16 -10.26 -19.20 10.22
N VAL A 17 -9.74 -20.36 10.62
CA VAL A 17 -10.43 -21.31 11.53
C VAL A 17 -9.95 -21.14 12.96
N SER A 18 -8.64 -21.00 13.14
CA SER A 18 -8.00 -20.63 14.41
C SER A 18 -8.43 -19.22 14.85
N PRO A 19 -8.33 -18.17 14.02
CA PRO A 19 -8.72 -16.81 14.34
C PRO A 19 -10.09 -16.62 15.00
N PRO A 20 -11.24 -17.03 14.43
CA PRO A 20 -12.53 -16.80 15.08
C PRO A 20 -12.63 -17.51 16.44
N ALA A 21 -12.03 -18.69 16.58
CA ALA A 21 -12.04 -19.44 17.83
C ALA A 21 -11.13 -18.82 18.91
N ILE A 22 -9.97 -18.29 18.52
CA ILE A 22 -8.99 -17.65 19.40
C ILE A 22 -9.44 -16.22 19.76
N SER A 23 -9.89 -15.40 18.80
CA SER A 23 -10.50 -14.10 19.07
C SER A 23 -11.73 -14.22 19.98
N ALA A 24 -12.59 -15.23 19.77
CA ALA A 24 -13.67 -15.54 20.70
C ALA A 24 -13.16 -15.88 22.12
N ALA A 25 -12.04 -16.58 22.25
CA ALA A 25 -11.46 -16.94 23.53
C ALA A 25 -10.77 -15.75 24.24
N ILE A 26 -10.14 -14.84 23.48
CA ILE A 26 -9.65 -13.54 23.97
C ILE A 26 -10.82 -12.70 24.51
N GLU A 27 -11.97 -12.73 23.84
CA GLU A 27 -13.25 -12.13 24.30
C GLU A 27 -13.95 -12.93 25.43
N GLY A 28 -13.33 -13.99 25.94
CA GLY A 28 -13.83 -14.84 27.03
C GLY A 28 -15.04 -15.71 26.66
N LYS A 29 -15.36 -15.87 25.37
CA LYS A 29 -16.47 -16.70 24.88
C LYS A 29 -15.97 -18.13 24.60
N SER A 30 -16.84 -19.12 24.81
CA SER A 30 -16.51 -20.51 24.50
C SER A 30 -16.94 -20.89 23.07
N SER A 31 -16.03 -21.55 22.35
CA SER A 31 -16.17 -21.94 20.96
C SER A 31 -16.03 -23.45 20.77
N VAL A 32 -16.45 -23.96 19.61
CA VAL A 32 -16.12 -25.31 19.12
C VAL A 32 -15.76 -25.21 17.65
N ILE A 33 -14.67 -25.88 17.29
CA ILE A 33 -14.15 -26.01 15.93
C ILE A 33 -14.46 -27.44 15.46
N VAL A 34 -15.09 -27.58 14.30
CA VAL A 34 -15.46 -28.88 13.69
C VAL A 34 -14.65 -29.07 12.41
N GLU A 35 -13.60 -29.88 12.49
CA GLU A 35 -12.59 -30.06 11.45
C GLU A 35 -12.75 -31.40 10.71
N TYR A 36 -12.86 -31.36 9.37
CA TYR A 36 -13.11 -32.54 8.54
C TYR A 36 -11.94 -33.53 8.50
N SER A 37 -10.70 -33.04 8.55
CA SER A 37 -9.49 -33.83 8.43
C SER A 37 -8.86 -34.16 9.79
N ASN A 38 -7.65 -34.72 9.78
CA ASN A 38 -6.80 -34.81 10.98
C ASN A 38 -5.69 -33.74 11.01
N HIS A 39 -5.59 -32.91 9.97
CA HIS A 39 -4.66 -31.79 9.83
C HIS A 39 -5.34 -30.51 10.37
N PHE A 40 -4.60 -29.46 10.72
CA PHE A 40 -5.18 -28.23 11.27
C PHE A 40 -4.39 -26.98 10.90
N GLY A 41 -5.11 -25.93 10.47
CA GLY A 41 -4.56 -24.66 10.00
C GLY A 41 -4.62 -24.42 8.49
N GLY A 42 -5.23 -25.35 7.75
CA GLY A 42 -5.58 -25.21 6.33
C GLY A 42 -4.40 -25.00 5.39
N MET A 43 -4.57 -24.18 4.35
CA MET A 43 -3.55 -24.03 3.31
C MET A 43 -2.20 -23.55 3.88
N THR A 44 -2.22 -22.65 4.87
CA THR A 44 -1.00 -22.16 5.54
C THR A 44 -0.20 -23.28 6.23
N THR A 45 -0.87 -24.34 6.68
CA THR A 45 -0.23 -25.54 7.25
C THR A 45 -0.14 -26.69 6.26
N GLY A 46 -0.82 -26.58 5.12
CA GLY A 46 -1.06 -27.62 4.12
C GLY A 46 -0.33 -27.41 2.79
N GLY A 47 0.49 -26.36 2.65
CA GLY A 47 1.40 -26.17 1.50
C GLY A 47 1.61 -24.72 1.06
N LEU A 48 0.68 -23.81 1.37
CA LEU A 48 0.79 -22.37 1.09
C LEU A 48 1.63 -21.70 2.18
N SER A 49 2.94 -21.85 2.05
CA SER A 49 3.93 -21.39 3.02
C SER A 49 4.25 -19.91 2.90
N ALA A 50 4.01 -19.28 1.74
CA ALA A 50 4.18 -17.82 1.53
C ALA A 50 2.80 -17.12 1.46
N MET A 51 2.42 -16.41 2.52
CA MET A 51 1.02 -16.03 2.82
C MET A 51 0.48 -14.82 2.04
N ASP A 52 1.00 -14.56 0.83
CA ASP A 52 0.46 -13.64 -0.17
C ASP A 52 -0.11 -12.30 0.38
N VAL A 53 0.71 -11.60 1.17
CA VAL A 53 0.37 -10.34 1.90
C VAL A 53 0.27 -9.07 1.04
N GLY A 54 0.56 -9.15 -0.26
CA GLY A 54 0.63 -7.98 -1.14
C GLY A 54 1.85 -7.10 -0.90
N SER A 55 1.75 -5.82 -1.23
CA SER A 55 2.86 -4.86 -1.26
C SER A 55 3.32 -4.35 0.12
N ASN A 56 2.48 -4.42 1.16
CA ASN A 56 2.83 -3.84 2.47
C ASN A 56 2.22 -4.60 3.67
N LEU A 57 3.09 -5.11 4.55
CA LEU A 57 2.71 -5.80 5.79
C LEU A 57 2.21 -4.86 6.90
N SER A 58 2.49 -3.56 6.86
CA SER A 58 1.95 -2.63 7.89
C SER A 58 0.43 -2.51 7.85
N ASN A 59 -0.19 -2.87 6.72
CA ASN A 59 -1.63 -2.86 6.53
C ASN A 59 -2.34 -4.06 7.19
N HIS A 60 -1.59 -5.09 7.60
CA HIS A 60 -2.12 -6.30 8.23
C HIS A 60 -1.77 -6.36 9.72
N GLY A 61 -2.73 -6.02 10.57
CA GLY A 61 -2.60 -6.12 12.02
C GLY A 61 -3.36 -7.30 12.64
N GLY A 62 -3.81 -7.11 13.88
CA GLY A 62 -4.69 -8.06 14.57
C GLY A 62 -4.08 -9.44 14.75
N ILE A 63 -4.92 -10.47 14.71
CA ILE A 63 -4.53 -11.85 14.96
C ILE A 63 -3.66 -12.45 13.84
N PHE A 64 -3.69 -11.88 12.62
CA PHE A 64 -2.69 -12.20 11.60
C PHE A 64 -1.30 -11.72 12.01
N ARG A 65 -1.18 -10.49 12.54
CA ARG A 65 0.10 -9.95 12.99
C ARG A 65 0.64 -10.66 14.22
N GLU A 66 -0.22 -11.11 15.14
CA GLU A 66 0.22 -11.97 16.24
C GLU A 66 0.71 -13.34 15.73
N PHE A 67 0.07 -13.91 14.70
CA PHE A 67 0.52 -15.15 14.07
C PHE A 67 1.91 -15.01 13.44
N THR A 68 2.13 -13.98 12.62
CA THR A 68 3.45 -13.75 12.00
C THR A 68 4.49 -13.40 13.05
N MET A 69 4.16 -12.66 14.11
CA MET A 69 5.06 -12.45 15.26
C MET A 69 5.44 -13.75 15.97
N ARG A 70 4.50 -14.69 16.16
CA ARG A 70 4.77 -16.03 16.72
C ARG A 70 5.68 -16.86 15.81
N ILE A 71 5.58 -16.70 14.48
CA ILE A 71 6.53 -17.28 13.51
C ILE A 71 7.92 -16.65 13.65
N ASN A 72 8.03 -15.32 13.67
CA ASN A 72 9.30 -14.63 13.90
C ASN A 72 9.99 -15.13 15.17
N GLN A 73 9.26 -15.19 16.29
CA GLN A 73 9.78 -15.66 17.57
C GLN A 73 10.28 -17.11 17.51
N TYR A 74 9.54 -18.02 16.86
CA TYR A 74 9.97 -19.41 16.66
C TYR A 74 11.31 -19.51 15.93
N TYR A 75 11.47 -18.79 14.81
CA TYR A 75 12.73 -18.85 14.04
C TYR A 75 13.87 -18.09 14.74
N TYR A 76 13.57 -17.02 15.48
CA TYR A 76 14.53 -16.32 16.34
C TYR A 76 15.09 -17.26 17.42
N ASP A 77 14.22 -17.92 18.19
CA ASP A 77 14.63 -18.80 19.29
C ASP A 77 15.29 -20.10 18.81
N THR A 78 14.96 -20.55 17.59
CA THR A 78 15.49 -21.82 17.03
C THR A 78 16.79 -21.64 16.25
N TYR A 79 16.99 -20.53 15.54
CA TYR A 79 18.13 -20.33 14.62
C TYR A 79 18.92 -19.02 14.86
N GLY A 80 18.33 -18.03 15.53
CA GLY A 80 18.93 -16.73 15.80
C GLY A 80 18.75 -15.69 14.68
N GLU A 81 18.79 -14.42 15.06
CA GLU A 81 18.54 -13.24 14.21
C GLU A 81 19.44 -13.17 12.96
N GLY A 82 20.71 -13.58 13.08
CA GLY A 82 21.66 -13.55 11.97
C GLY A 82 21.55 -14.72 10.98
N SER A 83 20.58 -15.64 11.14
CA SER A 83 20.47 -16.88 10.36
C SER A 83 19.72 -16.71 9.03
N LEU A 84 20.06 -17.55 8.05
CA LEU A 84 19.31 -17.63 6.79
C LEU A 84 17.85 -18.04 7.01
N GLN A 85 17.56 -18.91 7.98
CA GLN A 85 16.20 -19.31 8.32
C GLN A 85 15.36 -18.12 8.83
N TYR A 86 15.92 -17.30 9.73
CA TYR A 86 15.23 -16.10 10.23
C TYR A 86 15.11 -15.01 9.14
N TYR A 87 16.08 -14.90 8.23
CA TYR A 87 15.97 -13.99 7.08
C TYR A 87 14.88 -14.43 6.08
N LEU A 88 14.81 -15.72 5.73
CA LEU A 88 13.88 -16.25 4.72
C LEU A 88 12.40 -16.15 5.11
N ILE A 89 12.08 -16.09 6.40
CA ILE A 89 10.70 -15.85 6.83
C ILE A 89 10.24 -14.39 6.63
N GLY A 90 11.17 -13.48 6.34
CA GLY A 90 10.96 -12.04 6.31
C GLY A 90 10.43 -11.56 7.67
N SER A 91 9.29 -10.87 7.66
CA SER A 91 8.56 -10.51 8.89
C SER A 91 7.60 -11.61 9.37
N GLY A 92 7.94 -12.90 9.18
CA GLY A 92 7.13 -14.05 9.58
C GLY A 92 5.96 -14.37 8.65
N VAL A 93 6.00 -13.88 7.40
CA VAL A 93 4.97 -14.06 6.36
C VAL A 93 5.26 -15.26 5.43
N VAL A 94 6.41 -15.89 5.62
CA VAL A 94 6.85 -17.14 4.98
C VAL A 94 7.23 -18.12 6.10
N CYS A 95 6.83 -19.40 6.04
CA CYS A 95 7.24 -20.41 7.02
C CYS A 95 7.07 -21.87 6.54
N GLU A 96 7.83 -22.81 7.10
CA GLU A 96 7.58 -24.26 6.92
C GLU A 96 6.16 -24.68 7.39
N PRO A 97 5.40 -25.50 6.64
CA PRO A 97 4.00 -25.84 6.95
C PRO A 97 3.80 -26.47 8.34
N LYS A 98 4.67 -27.41 8.74
CA LYS A 98 4.69 -27.99 10.10
C LYS A 98 4.83 -26.95 11.22
N VAL A 99 5.51 -25.81 10.97
CA VAL A 99 5.74 -24.76 11.97
C VAL A 99 4.47 -23.94 12.15
N ALA A 100 3.75 -23.67 11.07
CA ALA A 100 2.41 -23.11 11.14
C ALA A 100 1.43 -24.06 11.89
N GLU A 101 1.43 -25.38 11.63
CA GLU A 101 0.56 -26.31 12.38
C GLU A 101 0.95 -26.36 13.87
N GLN A 102 2.25 -26.36 14.18
CA GLN A 102 2.75 -26.30 15.57
C GLN A 102 2.25 -25.03 16.28
N ILE A 103 2.40 -23.85 15.67
CA ILE A 103 2.02 -22.56 16.27
C ILE A 103 0.50 -22.48 16.45
N LEU A 104 -0.30 -22.78 15.42
CA LEU A 104 -1.77 -22.72 15.52
C LEU A 104 -2.32 -23.76 16.50
N THR A 105 -1.73 -24.96 16.56
CA THR A 105 -2.11 -26.00 17.51
C THR A 105 -1.77 -25.60 18.95
N ALA A 106 -0.59 -25.03 19.20
CA ALA A 106 -0.20 -24.54 20.52
C ALA A 106 -1.09 -23.37 21.00
N TRP A 107 -1.39 -22.43 20.10
CA TRP A 107 -2.18 -21.24 20.43
C TRP A 107 -3.65 -21.57 20.74
N VAL A 108 -4.25 -22.55 20.06
CA VAL A 108 -5.57 -23.10 20.47
C VAL A 108 -5.49 -23.78 21.85
N GLN A 109 -4.35 -24.39 22.19
CA GLN A 109 -4.12 -25.02 23.50
C GLN A 109 -3.82 -24.02 24.64
N GLU A 110 -3.63 -22.73 24.36
CA GLU A 110 -3.59 -21.67 25.39
C GLU A 110 -4.97 -21.44 26.03
N TYR A 111 -6.06 -21.81 25.34
CA TYR A 111 -7.45 -21.58 25.77
C TYR A 111 -8.28 -22.88 25.97
N PRO A 112 -7.77 -23.91 26.69
CA PRO A 112 -8.34 -25.26 26.69
C PRO A 112 -9.70 -25.38 27.43
N SER A 113 -10.10 -24.33 28.15
CA SER A 113 -11.40 -24.21 28.81
C SER A 113 -12.47 -23.51 27.95
N LEU A 114 -12.05 -22.79 26.89
CA LEU A 114 -12.93 -21.99 26.03
C LEU A 114 -13.08 -22.62 24.64
N ILE A 115 -11.97 -23.01 24.01
CA ILE A 115 -11.96 -23.62 22.68
C ILE A 115 -12.14 -25.14 22.80
N THR A 116 -12.83 -25.75 21.84
CA THR A 116 -12.96 -27.21 21.74
C THR A 116 -12.75 -27.63 20.30
N LEU A 117 -11.57 -28.18 19.97
CA LEU A 117 -11.26 -28.68 18.63
C LEU A 117 -11.73 -30.13 18.48
N MET A 118 -12.56 -30.40 17.48
CA MET A 118 -13.02 -31.74 17.12
C MET A 118 -12.56 -32.07 15.70
N LYS A 119 -11.45 -32.81 15.57
CA LYS A 119 -10.92 -33.30 14.28
C LYS A 119 -11.72 -34.52 13.77
N ASN A 120 -11.61 -34.80 12.47
CA ASN A 120 -12.28 -35.90 11.75
C ASN A 120 -13.83 -35.89 11.84
N GLN A 121 -14.45 -34.71 11.94
CA GLN A 121 -15.90 -34.54 12.02
C GLN A 121 -16.45 -33.92 10.73
N LYS A 122 -17.51 -34.50 10.16
CA LYS A 122 -18.22 -33.96 9.00
C LYS A 122 -19.57 -33.37 9.42
N ILE A 123 -19.97 -32.20 8.94
CA ILE A 123 -21.37 -31.75 9.09
C ILE A 123 -22.32 -32.51 8.16
N THR A 124 -23.52 -32.81 8.65
CA THR A 124 -24.52 -33.61 7.91
C THR A 124 -25.89 -32.95 7.80
N ALA A 125 -26.20 -31.99 8.68
CA ALA A 125 -27.40 -31.16 8.59
C ALA A 125 -27.30 -29.92 9.48
N ALA A 126 -27.92 -28.81 9.05
CA ALA A 126 -28.28 -27.71 9.94
C ALA A 126 -29.76 -27.80 10.34
N GLY A 127 -30.06 -27.48 11.59
CA GLY A 127 -31.42 -27.29 12.11
C GLY A 127 -31.69 -25.80 12.30
N THR A 128 -32.72 -25.30 11.62
CA THR A 128 -33.07 -23.87 11.58
C THR A 128 -34.51 -23.61 12.03
N SER A 129 -34.81 -22.36 12.38
CA SER A 129 -36.15 -21.87 12.68
C SER A 129 -36.38 -20.45 12.15
N ALA A 130 -37.64 -20.03 12.06
CA ALA A 130 -38.01 -18.69 11.64
C ALA A 130 -37.83 -17.68 12.79
N SER A 131 -37.17 -16.56 12.50
CA SER A 131 -36.92 -15.45 13.41
C SER A 131 -37.39 -14.14 12.77
N GLY A 132 -38.69 -13.88 12.83
CA GLY A 132 -39.33 -12.81 12.07
C GLY A 132 -39.41 -13.17 10.59
N SER A 133 -38.87 -12.30 9.72
CA SER A 133 -38.70 -12.56 8.29
C SER A 133 -37.38 -13.25 7.93
N LYS A 134 -36.47 -13.45 8.90
CA LYS A 134 -35.16 -14.07 8.73
C LYS A 134 -35.13 -15.51 9.24
N THR A 135 -34.14 -16.29 8.79
CA THR A 135 -33.80 -17.62 9.29
C THR A 135 -32.82 -17.52 10.47
N LYS A 136 -32.97 -18.39 11.46
CA LYS A 136 -32.02 -18.57 12.56
C LYS A 136 -31.51 -20.00 12.57
N ILE A 137 -30.20 -20.19 12.76
CA ILE A 137 -29.59 -21.49 13.00
C ILE A 137 -29.70 -21.82 14.49
N ASP A 138 -30.20 -23.00 14.82
CA ASP A 138 -30.35 -23.47 16.21
C ASP A 138 -29.33 -24.56 16.57
N SER A 139 -28.99 -25.42 15.62
CA SER A 139 -28.05 -26.52 15.85
C SER A 139 -27.46 -27.09 14.59
N ILE A 140 -26.24 -27.62 14.66
CA ILE A 140 -25.59 -28.38 13.59
C ILE A 140 -25.45 -29.84 14.01
N THR A 141 -25.69 -30.77 13.09
CA THR A 141 -25.42 -32.20 13.27
C THR A 141 -24.10 -32.54 12.61
N ILE A 142 -23.23 -33.22 13.36
CA ILE A 142 -21.93 -33.73 12.91
C ILE A 142 -21.85 -35.24 13.06
N GLU A 143 -21.04 -35.86 12.20
CA GLU A 143 -20.71 -37.28 12.22
C GLU A 143 -19.19 -37.47 12.28
N ASP A 144 -18.73 -38.25 13.25
CA ASP A 144 -17.32 -38.65 13.36
C ASP A 144 -16.96 -39.68 12.28
N LYS A 145 -16.03 -39.34 11.39
CA LYS A 145 -15.66 -40.14 10.21
C LYS A 145 -15.05 -41.51 10.55
N ASN A 146 -14.51 -41.68 11.76
CA ASN A 146 -13.83 -42.89 12.18
C ASN A 146 -14.75 -43.87 12.92
N THR A 147 -15.88 -43.39 13.46
CA THR A 147 -16.77 -44.15 14.34
C THR A 147 -18.26 -44.08 13.96
N ALA A 148 -18.62 -43.27 12.95
CA ALA A 148 -20.00 -42.92 12.59
C ALA A 148 -20.81 -42.35 13.78
N ALA A 149 -20.13 -41.75 14.77
CA ALA A 149 -20.78 -41.25 15.98
C ALA A 149 -21.42 -39.87 15.73
N VAL A 150 -22.75 -39.85 15.69
CA VAL A 150 -23.52 -38.61 15.45
C VAL A 150 -23.65 -37.77 16.73
N ASN A 151 -23.34 -36.48 16.61
CA ASN A 151 -23.47 -35.48 17.66
C ASN A 151 -24.23 -34.24 17.17
N THR A 152 -24.93 -33.57 18.08
CA THR A 152 -25.63 -32.31 17.79
C THR A 152 -25.01 -31.19 18.61
N ILE A 153 -24.63 -30.11 17.95
CA ILE A 153 -23.99 -28.94 18.54
C ILE A 153 -24.96 -27.76 18.50
N THR A 154 -25.13 -27.05 19.61
CA THR A 154 -25.93 -25.82 19.70
C THR A 154 -25.01 -24.64 20.04
N ALA A 155 -25.16 -23.53 19.34
CA ALA A 155 -24.46 -22.27 19.60
C ALA A 155 -25.42 -21.08 19.48
N SER A 156 -24.96 -19.89 19.87
CA SER A 156 -25.69 -18.63 19.63
C SER A 156 -25.38 -18.06 18.25
N PHE A 157 -24.12 -18.13 17.82
CA PHE A 157 -23.64 -17.67 16.52
C PHE A 157 -22.83 -18.76 15.81
N PHE A 158 -22.89 -18.77 14.48
CA PHE A 158 -22.32 -19.78 13.61
C PHE A 158 -21.45 -19.09 12.54
N ILE A 159 -20.19 -19.49 12.45
CA ILE A 159 -19.21 -18.96 11.48
C ILE A 159 -18.84 -20.11 10.54
N ASP A 160 -19.09 -19.93 9.25
CA ASP A 160 -18.62 -20.82 8.20
C ASP A 160 -17.21 -20.41 7.77
N ALA A 161 -16.26 -21.29 8.04
CA ALA A 161 -14.87 -21.18 7.63
C ALA A 161 -14.48 -22.45 6.82
N SER A 162 -15.41 -22.91 5.97
CA SER A 162 -15.12 -23.82 4.86
C SER A 162 -14.93 -23.06 3.54
N TYR A 163 -14.05 -23.57 2.68
CA TYR A 163 -13.87 -23.02 1.34
C TYR A 163 -15.12 -23.22 0.46
N GLU A 164 -15.94 -24.22 0.76
CA GLU A 164 -17.13 -24.57 -0.03
C GLU A 164 -18.45 -23.99 0.51
N GLN A 165 -18.43 -23.41 1.71
CA GLN A 165 -19.60 -22.95 2.46
C GLN A 165 -20.71 -24.00 2.66
N ASP A 166 -20.34 -25.18 3.13
CA ASP A 166 -21.32 -26.24 3.39
C ASP A 166 -22.24 -25.94 4.60
N LEU A 167 -21.78 -25.17 5.59
CA LEU A 167 -22.62 -24.78 6.73
C LEU A 167 -23.66 -23.73 6.27
N GLY A 168 -23.25 -22.76 5.45
CA GLY A 168 -24.16 -21.81 4.81
C GLY A 168 -25.18 -22.50 3.90
N HIS A 169 -24.72 -23.39 3.02
CA HIS A 169 -25.57 -24.18 2.14
C HIS A 169 -26.59 -25.04 2.92
N LEU A 170 -26.15 -25.78 3.95
CA LEU A 170 -27.04 -26.61 4.78
C LEU A 170 -28.01 -25.78 5.65
N ALA A 171 -27.67 -24.53 5.98
CA ALA A 171 -28.58 -23.60 6.67
C ALA A 171 -29.63 -22.96 5.74
N GLY A 172 -29.37 -22.93 4.43
CA GLY A 172 -30.23 -22.29 3.43
C GLY A 172 -29.85 -20.84 3.11
N VAL A 173 -28.57 -20.47 3.26
CA VAL A 173 -28.01 -19.18 2.79
C VAL A 173 -27.98 -19.18 1.25
N GLY A 174 -28.26 -18.04 0.62
CA GLY A 174 -28.21 -17.90 -0.83
C GLY A 174 -26.77 -17.88 -1.33
N TYR A 175 -26.49 -18.53 -2.46
CA TYR A 175 -25.15 -18.57 -3.04
C TYR A 175 -25.12 -18.55 -4.57
N THR A 176 -23.96 -18.17 -5.10
CA THR A 176 -23.59 -18.25 -6.51
C THR A 176 -22.30 -19.09 -6.68
N VAL A 177 -22.13 -19.66 -7.88
CA VAL A 177 -20.94 -20.41 -8.32
C VAL A 177 -20.71 -20.06 -9.80
N GLY A 178 -19.47 -19.73 -10.15
CA GLY A 178 -19.09 -19.32 -11.51
C GLY A 178 -18.78 -17.84 -11.63
N ARG A 179 -19.03 -17.29 -12.81
CA ARG A 179 -18.73 -15.91 -13.21
C ARG A 179 -19.99 -15.17 -13.62
N GLU A 180 -20.20 -14.02 -12.99
CA GLU A 180 -21.17 -13.01 -13.37
C GLU A 180 -20.81 -12.42 -14.75
N GLY A 181 -21.80 -11.95 -15.50
CA GLY A 181 -21.61 -11.22 -16.76
C GLY A 181 -21.36 -9.73 -16.51
N SER A 182 -20.62 -9.07 -17.41
CA SER A 182 -20.20 -7.67 -17.21
C SER A 182 -21.37 -6.69 -17.04
N SER A 183 -22.53 -6.97 -17.62
CA SER A 183 -23.75 -6.17 -17.47
C SER A 183 -24.50 -6.36 -16.13
N GLU A 184 -24.13 -7.35 -15.30
CA GLU A 184 -24.83 -7.62 -14.04
C GLU A 184 -24.38 -6.67 -12.91
N HIS A 185 -23.08 -6.34 -12.88
CA HIS A 185 -22.46 -5.47 -11.88
C HIS A 185 -21.61 -4.33 -12.48
N ASN A 186 -21.72 -4.09 -13.79
CA ASN A 186 -20.92 -3.11 -14.56
C ASN A 186 -19.40 -3.37 -14.49
N GLU A 187 -18.99 -4.64 -14.40
CA GLU A 187 -17.60 -5.07 -14.20
C GLU A 187 -16.92 -5.36 -15.53
N TRP A 188 -15.92 -4.57 -15.91
CA TRP A 188 -15.24 -4.70 -17.20
C TRP A 188 -14.28 -5.91 -17.31
N LEU A 189 -13.93 -6.55 -16.19
CA LEU A 189 -13.21 -7.83 -16.16
C LEU A 189 -14.12 -9.06 -16.12
N ALA A 190 -15.43 -8.91 -15.85
CA ALA A 190 -16.33 -10.04 -15.62
C ALA A 190 -16.69 -10.80 -16.91
N GLY A 191 -17.21 -12.03 -16.74
CA GLY A 191 -17.49 -12.98 -17.80
C GLY A 191 -16.27 -13.81 -18.26
N GLN A 192 -16.32 -14.33 -19.47
CA GLN A 192 -15.23 -15.15 -20.05
C GLN A 192 -14.10 -14.27 -20.58
N VAL A 193 -12.87 -14.47 -20.12
CA VAL A 193 -11.71 -13.60 -20.39
C VAL A 193 -10.68 -14.33 -21.23
N LYS A 194 -10.32 -13.77 -22.39
CA LYS A 194 -9.21 -14.24 -23.22
C LYS A 194 -7.95 -13.46 -22.90
N THR A 195 -6.94 -14.16 -22.40
CA THR A 195 -5.64 -13.55 -22.04
C THR A 195 -4.53 -14.06 -22.95
N PHE A 196 -3.79 -13.13 -23.55
CA PHE A 196 -2.66 -13.42 -24.43
C PHE A 196 -1.38 -13.53 -23.61
N LEU A 197 -0.70 -14.68 -23.68
CA LEU A 197 0.60 -14.89 -23.03
C LEU A 197 1.75 -14.55 -23.99
N GLY A 198 2.78 -13.86 -23.48
CA GLY A 198 4.09 -13.76 -24.15
C GLY A 198 4.22 -12.73 -25.29
N ARG A 199 3.40 -11.67 -25.34
CA ARG A 199 3.50 -10.61 -26.38
C ARG A 199 3.37 -9.19 -25.81
N GLY A 200 4.32 -8.79 -24.96
CA GLY A 200 4.30 -7.49 -24.28
C GLY A 200 3.45 -7.54 -22.99
N PRO A 201 2.84 -6.41 -22.58
CA PRO A 201 1.92 -6.36 -21.44
C PRO A 201 0.81 -7.40 -21.57
N ILE A 202 0.36 -7.95 -20.44
CA ILE A 202 -0.74 -8.93 -20.45
C ILE A 202 -2.01 -8.20 -20.90
N THR A 203 -2.53 -8.60 -22.05
CA THR A 203 -3.78 -8.05 -22.61
C THR A 203 -4.90 -9.06 -22.44
N TRP A 204 -6.02 -8.58 -21.91
CA TRP A 204 -7.25 -9.34 -21.68
C TRP A 204 -8.38 -8.80 -22.57
N LEU A 205 -9.13 -9.72 -23.17
CA LEU A 205 -10.35 -9.42 -23.91
C LEU A 205 -11.50 -10.24 -23.30
N THR A 206 -12.37 -9.58 -22.54
CA THR A 206 -13.60 -10.22 -22.06
C THR A 206 -14.63 -10.38 -23.18
N THR A 207 -15.48 -11.41 -23.09
CA THR A 207 -16.73 -11.53 -23.86
C THR A 207 -17.92 -10.88 -23.15
N GLY A 208 -17.78 -10.54 -21.86
CA GLY A 208 -18.84 -10.09 -20.97
C GLY A 208 -19.87 -11.17 -20.59
N ALA A 209 -19.74 -12.39 -21.10
CA ALA A 209 -20.74 -13.45 -20.90
C ALA A 209 -20.52 -14.24 -19.60
N ALA A 210 -21.57 -14.37 -18.80
CA ALA A 210 -21.61 -15.21 -17.61
C ALA A 210 -21.48 -16.71 -17.94
N ASP A 211 -20.83 -17.50 -17.06
CA ASP A 211 -20.92 -18.97 -17.05
C ASP A 211 -20.67 -19.57 -15.66
N SER A 212 -20.95 -20.86 -15.48
CA SER A 212 -20.80 -21.56 -14.20
C SER A 212 -19.36 -22.03 -13.90
N LYS A 213 -18.35 -21.45 -14.54
CA LYS A 213 -16.95 -21.90 -14.41
C LYS A 213 -16.18 -21.07 -13.40
N ILE A 214 -15.28 -21.72 -12.70
CA ILE A 214 -14.48 -21.16 -11.61
C ILE A 214 -12.98 -21.39 -11.84
N MET A 215 -12.16 -20.65 -11.10
CA MET A 215 -10.70 -20.79 -11.11
C MET A 215 -10.22 -22.22 -10.86
N ALA A 216 -9.24 -22.67 -11.65
CA ALA A 216 -8.59 -23.97 -11.51
C ALA A 216 -7.88 -24.14 -10.15
N TYR A 217 -8.05 -25.31 -9.56
CA TYR A 217 -7.38 -25.71 -8.33
C TYR A 217 -6.05 -26.43 -8.62
N ASN A 218 -5.19 -26.50 -7.61
CA ASN A 218 -3.98 -27.31 -7.61
C ASN A 218 -3.70 -27.89 -6.22
N TYR A 219 -2.54 -28.50 -6.02
CA TYR A 219 -1.92 -28.61 -4.69
C TYR A 219 -0.72 -27.66 -4.64
N ARG A 220 -0.65 -26.80 -3.63
CA ARG A 220 0.60 -26.08 -3.27
C ARG A 220 1.59 -27.12 -2.76
N LEU A 221 2.68 -27.33 -3.46
CA LEU A 221 3.67 -28.34 -3.12
C LEU A 221 4.77 -27.73 -2.26
N THR A 222 5.07 -28.34 -1.11
CA THR A 222 6.35 -28.08 -0.44
C THR A 222 7.40 -29.03 -1.00
N ILE A 223 8.56 -28.48 -1.39
CA ILE A 223 9.59 -29.16 -2.19
C ILE A 223 10.95 -29.07 -1.46
N ASP A 224 11.73 -30.15 -1.44
CA ASP A 224 13.17 -30.13 -1.09
C ASP A 224 14.00 -29.67 -2.29
N LYS A 225 14.83 -28.64 -2.09
CA LYS A 225 15.81 -28.14 -3.08
C LYS A 225 17.25 -28.53 -2.75
N THR A 226 17.47 -29.50 -1.85
CA THR A 226 18.81 -29.95 -1.44
C THR A 226 19.27 -31.19 -2.21
N GLY A 227 18.35 -31.93 -2.82
CA GLY A 227 18.62 -33.22 -3.45
C GLY A 227 18.63 -34.39 -2.46
N ASN A 228 18.09 -34.19 -1.24
CA ASN A 228 17.96 -35.22 -0.19
C ASN A 228 16.50 -35.53 0.13
N GLY A 229 15.58 -35.13 -0.75
CA GLY A 229 14.14 -35.37 -0.60
C GLY A 229 13.72 -36.83 -0.76
N VAL A 230 12.41 -37.03 -0.62
CA VAL A 230 11.69 -38.27 -0.90
C VAL A 230 11.15 -38.16 -2.34
N PRO A 231 11.50 -39.10 -3.25
CA PRO A 231 10.96 -39.08 -4.60
C PRO A 231 9.43 -39.12 -4.62
N PHE A 232 8.83 -38.28 -5.46
CA PHE A 232 7.39 -38.32 -5.71
C PHE A 232 6.94 -39.74 -6.12
N PRO A 233 5.80 -40.24 -5.59
CA PRO A 233 5.28 -41.54 -5.99
C PRO A 233 4.95 -41.56 -7.49
N ALA A 234 5.09 -42.73 -8.11
CA ALA A 234 4.65 -42.90 -9.49
C ALA A 234 3.11 -42.80 -9.57
N PRO A 235 2.55 -42.12 -10.59
CA PRO A 235 1.11 -42.05 -10.78
C PRO A 235 0.51 -43.42 -11.10
N ALA A 236 -0.78 -43.62 -10.81
CA ALA A 236 -1.50 -44.86 -11.05
C ALA A 236 -1.63 -45.20 -12.56
N THR A 237 -1.67 -44.17 -13.41
CA THR A 237 -1.65 -44.27 -14.88
C THR A 237 -0.80 -43.14 -15.47
N TYR A 238 -0.32 -43.29 -16.70
CA TYR A 238 0.42 -42.24 -17.41
C TYR A 238 0.20 -42.36 -18.93
N ASP A 239 -0.16 -41.25 -19.57
CA ASP A 239 -0.18 -41.09 -21.02
C ASP A 239 0.59 -39.81 -21.39
N PRO A 240 1.73 -39.89 -22.11
CA PRO A 240 2.47 -38.69 -22.51
C PRO A 240 1.67 -37.75 -23.44
N ALA A 241 0.60 -38.23 -24.09
CA ALA A 241 -0.25 -37.38 -24.94
C ALA A 241 -1.01 -36.31 -24.14
N GLU A 242 -1.23 -36.51 -22.83
CA GLU A 242 -1.85 -35.53 -21.92
C GLU A 242 -1.08 -34.21 -21.89
N PHE A 243 0.25 -34.25 -22.07
CA PHE A 243 1.15 -33.11 -21.94
C PHE A 243 1.67 -32.58 -23.29
N ALA A 244 1.05 -32.97 -24.40
CA ALA A 244 1.46 -32.53 -25.75
C ALA A 244 1.45 -31.00 -25.93
N THR A 245 0.64 -30.27 -25.16
CA THR A 245 0.62 -28.79 -25.16
C THR A 245 1.84 -28.22 -24.42
N LEU A 246 2.20 -28.80 -23.26
CA LEU A 246 3.40 -28.44 -22.51
C LEU A 246 4.68 -28.73 -23.31
N ASP A 247 4.78 -29.92 -23.92
CA ASP A 247 5.87 -30.31 -24.82
C ASP A 247 6.06 -29.29 -25.95
N ALA A 248 4.98 -28.91 -26.64
CA ALA A 248 5.06 -27.97 -27.75
C ALA A 248 5.38 -26.53 -27.31
N TRP A 249 4.92 -26.12 -26.11
CA TRP A 249 5.29 -24.84 -25.52
C TRP A 249 6.77 -24.81 -25.13
N MET A 250 7.33 -25.85 -24.51
CA MET A 250 8.78 -25.95 -24.25
C MET A 250 9.59 -25.99 -25.55
N ALA A 251 9.10 -26.68 -26.59
CA ALA A 251 9.79 -26.76 -27.89
C ALA A 251 9.81 -25.42 -28.66
N SER A 252 8.99 -24.43 -28.28
CA SER A 252 8.90 -23.16 -29.00
C SER A 252 10.00 -22.14 -28.68
N ASP A 253 10.59 -22.19 -27.49
CA ASP A 253 11.62 -21.24 -27.03
C ASP A 253 12.41 -21.83 -25.85
N SER A 254 13.75 -21.71 -25.88
CA SER A 254 14.65 -22.11 -24.80
C SER A 254 14.52 -21.29 -23.52
N SER A 255 13.95 -20.07 -23.55
CA SER A 255 13.68 -19.27 -22.33
C SER A 255 12.70 -19.96 -21.36
N LYS A 256 11.97 -20.97 -21.85
CA LYS A 256 10.97 -21.75 -21.13
C LYS A 256 11.55 -22.98 -20.42
N HIS A 257 12.85 -23.27 -20.57
CA HIS A 257 13.49 -24.52 -20.13
C HIS A 257 13.94 -24.52 -18.66
N SER A 258 13.08 -24.09 -17.74
CA SER A 258 13.29 -24.21 -16.28
C SER A 258 12.00 -24.63 -15.57
N VAL A 259 12.10 -25.45 -14.52
CA VAL A 259 10.95 -25.93 -13.73
C VAL A 259 10.20 -24.75 -13.11
N TRP A 260 10.88 -23.65 -12.77
CA TRP A 260 10.22 -22.43 -12.28
C TRP A 260 9.17 -21.85 -13.24
N LYS A 261 9.37 -22.02 -14.55
CA LYS A 261 8.43 -21.56 -15.59
C LYS A 261 7.18 -22.46 -15.70
N ILE A 262 7.12 -23.56 -14.95
CA ILE A 262 5.99 -24.53 -14.88
C ILE A 262 5.39 -24.55 -13.47
N PHE A 263 6.25 -24.62 -12.45
CA PHE A 263 5.93 -24.50 -11.02
C PHE A 263 6.63 -23.27 -10.47
N SER A 264 5.92 -22.14 -10.29
CA SER A 264 6.50 -20.95 -9.68
C SER A 264 6.81 -21.24 -8.21
N TYR A 265 7.95 -20.78 -7.68
CA TYR A 265 8.32 -21.09 -6.29
C TYR A 265 8.96 -19.94 -5.52
N VAL A 266 8.77 -20.00 -4.19
CA VAL A 266 9.39 -19.15 -3.16
C VAL A 266 10.28 -20.03 -2.27
N ASP A 267 11.49 -19.59 -1.97
CA ASP A 267 12.40 -20.31 -1.07
C ASP A 267 11.91 -20.26 0.39
N LEU A 268 12.02 -21.39 1.08
CA LEU A 268 11.65 -21.57 2.49
C LEU A 268 12.87 -21.93 3.36
N PRO A 269 12.78 -21.75 4.69
CA PRO A 269 13.76 -22.26 5.63
C PRO A 269 14.12 -23.74 5.42
N ASN A 270 15.32 -24.13 5.85
CA ASN A 270 15.81 -25.52 5.86
C ASN A 270 15.85 -26.21 4.49
N GLY A 271 16.17 -25.46 3.43
CA GLY A 271 16.42 -26.05 2.11
C GLY A 271 15.15 -26.45 1.35
N LYS A 272 14.03 -25.78 1.65
CA LYS A 272 12.71 -26.08 1.05
C LYS A 272 12.24 -24.96 0.12
N ARG A 273 11.12 -25.21 -0.57
CA ARG A 273 10.37 -24.27 -1.43
C ARG A 273 8.86 -24.46 -1.29
N ASP A 274 8.10 -23.37 -1.36
CA ASP A 274 6.66 -23.34 -1.69
C ASP A 274 6.56 -23.32 -3.22
N ALA A 275 5.85 -24.26 -3.83
CA ALA A 275 5.66 -24.34 -5.26
C ALA A 275 4.17 -24.31 -5.64
N ASN A 276 3.82 -23.36 -6.50
CA ASN A 276 2.49 -23.08 -7.05
C ASN A 276 2.53 -23.24 -8.58
N CYS A 277 1.39 -23.12 -9.26
CA CYS A 277 1.39 -23.03 -10.72
C CYS A 277 2.19 -21.79 -11.19
N SER A 278 2.90 -21.91 -12.31
CA SER A 278 3.59 -20.78 -12.94
C SER A 278 2.73 -20.18 -14.03
N VAL A 279 2.39 -18.89 -13.91
CA VAL A 279 1.50 -18.15 -14.84
C VAL A 279 2.02 -18.07 -16.28
N PHE A 280 3.28 -18.45 -16.50
CA PHE A 280 3.91 -18.55 -17.82
C PHE A 280 3.55 -19.85 -18.57
N ALA A 281 3.23 -20.94 -17.85
CA ALA A 281 2.90 -22.23 -18.45
C ALA A 281 1.40 -22.37 -18.71
N ARG A 282 1.05 -22.58 -20.00
CA ARG A 282 -0.33 -22.89 -20.41
C ARG A 282 -0.87 -24.22 -19.85
N GLN A 283 0.02 -25.08 -19.35
CA GLN A 283 -0.27 -26.35 -18.70
C GLN A 283 0.71 -26.55 -17.53
N GLY A 284 0.35 -26.02 -16.36
CA GLY A 284 1.09 -26.16 -15.10
C GLY A 284 0.39 -27.07 -14.10
N SER A 285 0.56 -26.82 -12.80
CA SER A 285 -0.10 -27.58 -11.72
C SER A 285 -1.59 -27.26 -11.54
N ASP A 286 -2.06 -26.11 -12.03
CA ASP A 286 -3.49 -25.79 -12.08
C ASP A 286 -4.19 -26.67 -13.13
N TRP A 287 -5.16 -27.49 -12.70
CA TRP A 287 -5.88 -28.38 -13.61
C TRP A 287 -7.21 -27.76 -14.05
N ALA A 288 -7.13 -26.86 -15.04
CA ALA A 288 -8.29 -26.22 -15.65
C ALA A 288 -9.34 -27.25 -16.12
N THR A 289 -10.60 -26.79 -16.16
CA THR A 289 -11.83 -27.58 -16.41
C THR A 289 -12.20 -28.67 -15.40
N HIS A 290 -11.33 -29.05 -14.47
CA HIS A 290 -11.58 -30.18 -13.54
C HIS A 290 -12.06 -29.76 -12.15
N SER A 291 -12.16 -28.45 -11.89
CA SER A 291 -12.58 -27.89 -10.60
C SER A 291 -14.07 -27.51 -10.53
N TRP A 292 -14.75 -27.36 -11.68
CA TRP A 292 -16.07 -26.70 -11.78
C TRP A 292 -17.17 -27.31 -10.90
N ASP A 293 -17.28 -28.64 -10.85
CA ASP A 293 -18.34 -29.31 -10.10
C ASP A 293 -18.08 -29.32 -8.58
N TYR A 294 -16.85 -29.04 -8.12
CA TYR A 294 -16.42 -29.23 -6.73
C TYR A 294 -17.25 -28.47 -5.68
N PRO A 295 -17.68 -27.20 -5.88
CA PRO A 295 -18.46 -26.49 -4.87
C PRO A 295 -19.78 -27.19 -4.55
N GLU A 296 -20.47 -27.73 -5.56
CA GLU A 296 -21.78 -28.39 -5.40
C GLU A 296 -21.70 -29.91 -5.21
N ALA A 297 -20.58 -30.53 -5.58
CA ALA A 297 -20.30 -31.95 -5.41
C ALA A 297 -20.51 -32.44 -3.97
N THR A 298 -20.99 -33.68 -3.82
CA THR A 298 -21.01 -34.34 -2.51
C THR A 298 -19.58 -34.64 -2.04
N GLN A 299 -19.40 -34.87 -0.73
CA GLN A 299 -18.09 -35.18 -0.16
C GLN A 299 -17.35 -36.32 -0.88
N ALA A 300 -18.06 -37.38 -1.30
CA ALA A 300 -17.43 -38.51 -1.99
C ALA A 300 -16.93 -38.14 -3.40
N GLU A 301 -17.61 -37.19 -4.06
CA GLU A 301 -17.19 -36.64 -5.35
C GLU A 301 -16.05 -35.63 -5.16
N ARG A 302 -16.08 -34.78 -4.12
CA ARG A 302 -14.95 -33.90 -3.76
C ARG A 302 -13.68 -34.67 -3.40
N ASP A 303 -13.80 -35.71 -2.58
CA ASP A 303 -12.68 -36.59 -2.22
C ASP A 303 -12.09 -37.26 -3.47
N ALA A 304 -12.93 -37.62 -4.47
CA ALA A 304 -12.48 -38.16 -5.76
C ALA A 304 -11.85 -37.09 -6.68
N ILE A 305 -12.40 -35.86 -6.73
CA ILE A 305 -11.83 -34.73 -7.48
C ILE A 305 -10.45 -34.36 -6.92
N ALA A 306 -10.28 -34.34 -5.60
CA ALA A 306 -9.00 -34.09 -4.95
C ALA A 306 -7.94 -35.14 -5.32
N GLU A 307 -8.26 -36.43 -5.20
CA GLU A 307 -7.35 -37.51 -5.60
C GLU A 307 -7.02 -37.46 -7.11
N ALA A 308 -7.97 -37.05 -7.96
CA ALA A 308 -7.73 -36.86 -9.39
C ALA A 308 -6.76 -35.70 -9.70
N HIS A 309 -6.86 -34.56 -8.99
CA HIS A 309 -5.90 -33.45 -9.10
C HIS A 309 -4.50 -33.86 -8.59
N LYS A 310 -4.43 -34.64 -7.50
CA LYS A 310 -3.18 -35.23 -7.00
C LYS A 310 -2.54 -36.14 -8.05
N GLU A 311 -3.30 -37.07 -8.63
CA GLU A 311 -2.85 -37.93 -9.72
C GLU A 311 -2.42 -37.12 -10.97
N TYR A 312 -3.11 -36.02 -11.33
CA TYR A 312 -2.66 -35.13 -12.41
C TYR A 312 -1.27 -34.54 -12.13
N ILE A 313 -1.02 -34.05 -10.91
CA ILE A 313 0.28 -33.52 -10.51
C ILE A 313 1.36 -34.62 -10.52
N LEU A 314 1.04 -35.84 -10.09
CA LEU A 314 1.96 -36.98 -10.18
C LEU A 314 2.27 -37.35 -11.65
N ARG A 315 1.29 -37.28 -12.56
CA ARG A 315 1.51 -37.47 -14.01
C ARG A 315 2.36 -36.36 -14.61
N LEU A 316 2.16 -35.10 -14.23
CA LEU A 316 2.97 -33.96 -14.67
C LEU A 316 4.43 -34.10 -14.20
N ILE A 317 4.66 -34.40 -12.93
CA ILE A 317 6.03 -34.59 -12.39
C ILE A 317 6.69 -35.83 -13.01
N HIS A 318 5.93 -36.91 -13.24
CA HIS A 318 6.43 -38.09 -13.96
C HIS A 318 6.80 -37.76 -15.41
N HIS A 319 6.01 -36.93 -16.09
CA HIS A 319 6.29 -36.45 -17.44
C HIS A 319 7.59 -35.64 -17.48
N LEU A 320 7.78 -34.66 -16.57
CA LEU A 320 9.02 -33.88 -16.50
C LEU A 320 10.26 -34.72 -16.17
N LYS A 321 10.15 -35.75 -15.31
CA LYS A 321 11.27 -36.66 -15.00
C LYS A 321 11.59 -37.64 -16.13
N ASN A 322 10.61 -38.14 -16.88
CA ASN A 322 10.78 -39.31 -17.77
C ASN A 322 10.44 -39.07 -19.26
N GLY A 323 9.91 -37.91 -19.63
CA GLY A 323 9.44 -37.61 -20.98
C GLY A 323 10.54 -37.52 -22.04
N THR A 324 10.24 -37.98 -23.26
CA THR A 324 11.21 -38.03 -24.37
C THR A 324 11.61 -36.65 -24.89
N ASN A 325 10.67 -35.71 -24.90
CA ASN A 325 10.83 -34.39 -25.52
C ASN A 325 11.28 -33.31 -24.53
N ILE A 326 11.26 -33.62 -23.23
CA ILE A 326 11.63 -32.71 -22.14
C ILE A 326 13.10 -32.24 -22.30
N PRO A 327 13.37 -30.93 -22.27
CA PRO A 327 14.72 -30.36 -22.33
C PRO A 327 15.66 -30.86 -21.23
N GLN A 328 16.98 -30.87 -21.50
CA GLN A 328 17.95 -31.37 -20.53
C GLN A 328 18.02 -30.51 -19.26
N ALA A 329 17.91 -29.18 -19.37
CA ALA A 329 17.91 -28.28 -18.20
C ALA A 329 16.78 -28.62 -17.20
N ILE A 330 15.58 -28.93 -17.68
CA ILE A 330 14.48 -29.42 -16.83
C ILE A 330 14.90 -30.71 -16.11
N LYS A 331 15.49 -31.68 -16.82
CA LYS A 331 15.93 -32.97 -16.26
C LYS A 331 17.05 -32.82 -15.22
N ASP A 332 17.91 -31.81 -15.39
CA ASP A 332 18.99 -31.49 -14.46
C ASP A 332 18.46 -30.74 -13.21
N GLU A 333 17.34 -30.01 -13.31
CA GLU A 333 16.63 -29.41 -12.17
C GLU A 333 15.79 -30.42 -11.37
N MET A 334 15.16 -31.43 -12.01
CA MET A 334 14.22 -32.35 -11.35
C MET A 334 14.75 -33.15 -10.11
N PRO A 335 16.05 -33.44 -9.93
CA PRO A 335 16.59 -34.00 -8.68
C PRO A 335 16.48 -33.06 -7.47
N TYR A 336 16.30 -31.76 -7.71
CA TYR A 336 16.05 -30.72 -6.70
C TYR A 336 14.55 -30.33 -6.67
N PHE A 337 13.69 -31.26 -7.12
CA PHE A 337 12.23 -31.17 -7.09
C PHE A 337 11.63 -32.49 -6.58
N GLU A 338 11.77 -32.70 -5.27
CA GLU A 338 11.35 -33.90 -4.53
C GLU A 338 10.59 -33.49 -3.24
N LEU A 339 9.89 -34.41 -2.57
CA LEU A 339 9.12 -34.09 -1.36
C LEU A 339 10.04 -33.99 -0.13
N PRO A 340 9.90 -32.98 0.75
CA PRO A 340 10.68 -32.92 1.99
C PRO A 340 10.28 -34.05 2.96
N SER A 341 11.28 -34.73 3.53
CA SER A 341 11.06 -35.94 4.35
C SER A 341 10.36 -35.69 5.69
N ASP A 342 10.29 -34.44 6.15
CA ASP A 342 9.79 -34.02 7.47
C ASP A 342 8.48 -33.23 7.45
N GLU A 343 8.02 -32.74 6.30
CA GLU A 343 6.64 -32.22 6.15
C GLU A 343 5.65 -33.35 5.84
N PHE A 344 4.37 -33.14 6.15
CA PHE A 344 3.25 -33.98 5.70
C PHE A 344 3.43 -35.51 5.92
N THR A 345 4.13 -35.91 6.98
CA THR A 345 4.53 -37.30 7.22
C THR A 345 3.34 -38.28 7.36
N LEU A 346 2.16 -37.77 7.73
CA LEU A 346 0.90 -38.55 7.79
C LEU A 346 0.27 -38.82 6.41
N THR A 347 0.63 -38.05 5.38
CA THR A 347 0.13 -38.16 4.00
C THR A 347 1.24 -38.54 3.02
N SER A 348 2.23 -39.31 3.50
CA SER A 348 3.40 -39.78 2.72
C SER A 348 4.20 -38.63 2.09
N ASN A 349 4.42 -37.58 2.89
CA ASN A 349 5.12 -36.34 2.51
C ASN A 349 4.43 -35.49 1.42
N PHE A 350 3.28 -35.93 0.88
CA PHE A 350 2.49 -35.14 -0.06
C PHE A 350 1.52 -34.20 0.69
N PRO A 351 1.31 -32.94 0.23
CA PRO A 351 0.35 -31.99 0.82
C PRO A 351 -1.05 -32.58 1.09
N PRO A 352 -1.65 -32.35 2.28
CA PRO A 352 -2.87 -33.02 2.71
C PRO A 352 -4.17 -32.42 2.13
N GLN A 353 -4.10 -31.30 1.42
CA GLN A 353 -5.24 -30.47 1.02
C GLN A 353 -5.16 -30.01 -0.44
N LEU A 354 -6.30 -30.08 -1.15
CA LEU A 354 -6.51 -29.42 -2.43
C LEU A 354 -6.69 -27.90 -2.26
N TYR A 355 -5.94 -27.10 -3.01
CA TYR A 355 -6.02 -25.63 -2.98
C TYR A 355 -7.22 -25.13 -3.80
N VAL A 356 -8.38 -25.09 -3.13
CA VAL A 356 -9.60 -24.46 -3.64
C VAL A 356 -9.40 -22.95 -3.68
N ARG A 357 -9.55 -22.34 -4.85
CA ARG A 357 -9.45 -20.88 -5.04
C ARG A 357 -10.81 -20.17 -4.97
N GLU A 358 -11.88 -20.90 -5.22
CA GLU A 358 -13.22 -20.36 -5.45
C GLU A 358 -14.25 -21.43 -5.11
N GLY A 359 -15.18 -21.10 -4.20
CA GLY A 359 -16.27 -21.98 -3.79
C GLY A 359 -17.63 -21.31 -4.01
N ARG A 360 -18.61 -21.65 -3.18
CA ARG A 360 -19.90 -20.94 -3.14
C ARG A 360 -19.72 -19.54 -2.52
N ARG A 361 -19.96 -18.48 -3.28
CA ARG A 361 -20.00 -17.09 -2.76
C ARG A 361 -21.41 -16.73 -2.32
N MET A 362 -21.54 -15.94 -1.26
CA MET A 362 -22.84 -15.51 -0.74
C MET A 362 -23.57 -14.59 -1.74
N ALA A 363 -24.79 -14.95 -2.13
CA ALA A 363 -25.59 -14.23 -3.13
C ALA A 363 -26.56 -13.19 -2.52
N ASP A 364 -26.84 -13.28 -1.22
CA ASP A 364 -27.72 -12.35 -0.49
C ASP A 364 -27.02 -11.59 0.66
N PRO A 365 -25.78 -11.07 0.49
CA PRO A 365 -25.06 -10.35 1.53
C PRO A 365 -25.71 -9.00 1.85
N ALA A 366 -25.38 -8.42 3.02
CA ALA A 366 -25.77 -7.04 3.31
C ALA A 366 -24.95 -5.99 2.52
N TYR A 367 -23.85 -6.40 1.89
CA TYR A 367 -23.09 -5.65 0.89
C TYR A 367 -22.37 -6.63 -0.04
N LEU A 368 -22.54 -6.47 -1.35
CA LEU A 368 -21.84 -7.25 -2.37
C LEU A 368 -20.60 -6.46 -2.83
N MET A 369 -19.40 -6.99 -2.58
CA MET A 369 -18.16 -6.42 -3.10
C MET A 369 -18.05 -6.65 -4.61
N THR A 370 -17.80 -5.59 -5.37
CA THR A 370 -17.60 -5.66 -6.83
C THR A 370 -16.18 -5.22 -7.21
N GLN A 371 -15.83 -5.38 -8.50
CA GLN A 371 -14.54 -4.96 -9.07
C GLN A 371 -14.18 -3.53 -8.68
N GLN A 372 -15.15 -2.61 -8.70
CA GLN A 372 -14.95 -1.20 -8.36
C GLN A 372 -14.48 -1.03 -6.90
N ASP A 373 -14.97 -1.85 -5.97
CA ASP A 373 -14.51 -1.79 -4.57
C ASP A 373 -13.05 -2.23 -4.38
N VAL A 374 -12.46 -2.91 -5.36
CA VAL A 374 -11.06 -3.37 -5.39
C VAL A 374 -10.19 -2.47 -6.28
N HIS A 375 -10.79 -1.83 -7.30
CA HIS A 375 -10.12 -1.06 -8.35
C HIS A 375 -10.07 0.45 -8.08
N GLU A 376 -11.17 1.01 -7.56
CA GLU A 376 -11.44 2.46 -7.50
C GLU A 376 -11.30 2.96 -6.05
N VAL A 377 -10.07 2.94 -5.54
CA VAL A 377 -9.75 3.44 -4.19
C VAL A 377 -9.97 4.95 -4.14
N GLY A 378 -11.11 5.35 -3.58
CA GLY A 378 -11.53 6.75 -3.40
C GLY A 378 -13.05 6.90 -3.44
N HIS A 379 -13.71 6.40 -4.49
CA HIS A 379 -15.10 6.74 -4.81
C HIS A 379 -16.18 6.20 -3.83
N LYS A 380 -15.86 5.20 -3.00
CA LYS A 380 -16.81 4.60 -2.03
C LYS A 380 -16.11 4.19 -0.72
N LEU A 381 -15.75 5.18 0.09
CA LEU A 381 -15.42 4.97 1.51
C LEU A 381 -16.58 4.24 2.20
N LYS A 382 -16.26 3.22 2.98
CA LYS A 382 -17.22 2.37 3.69
C LYS A 382 -17.25 2.76 5.17
N ASP A 383 -18.43 2.99 5.71
CA ASP A 383 -18.59 3.34 7.12
C ASP A 383 -18.21 2.18 8.06
N ASP A 384 -18.39 0.94 7.61
CA ASP A 384 -18.30 -0.31 8.38
C ASP A 384 -17.05 -1.18 8.12
N VAL A 385 -15.89 -0.58 7.84
CA VAL A 385 -14.62 -1.29 7.53
C VAL A 385 -14.23 -2.34 8.60
N ILE A 386 -13.82 -3.53 8.16
CA ILE A 386 -13.27 -4.58 9.05
C ILE A 386 -11.80 -4.94 8.76
N CYS A 387 -11.31 -4.68 7.55
CA CYS A 387 -9.90 -4.80 7.19
C CYS A 387 -9.61 -4.08 5.87
N LEU A 388 -8.33 -4.05 5.50
CA LEU A 388 -7.87 -3.63 4.19
C LEU A 388 -7.45 -4.86 3.37
N GLY A 389 -7.95 -4.97 2.14
CA GLY A 389 -7.38 -5.88 1.15
C GLY A 389 -6.20 -5.19 0.44
N THR A 390 -5.13 -5.93 0.17
CA THR A 390 -3.87 -5.37 -0.37
C THR A 390 -3.25 -6.19 -1.50
N TYR A 391 -3.95 -7.24 -1.96
CA TYR A 391 -3.49 -8.06 -3.07
C TYR A 391 -4.12 -7.59 -4.37
N MET A 392 -3.39 -7.69 -5.49
CA MET A 392 -3.94 -7.45 -6.81
C MET A 392 -5.09 -8.42 -7.16
N MET A 393 -5.91 -8.07 -8.15
CA MET A 393 -6.84 -9.04 -8.73
C MET A 393 -6.04 -10.15 -9.45
N ASP A 394 -6.22 -11.38 -8.98
CA ASP A 394 -5.48 -12.59 -9.37
C ASP A 394 -6.47 -13.72 -9.64
N SER A 395 -6.95 -13.82 -10.89
CA SER A 395 -7.79 -14.94 -11.33
C SER A 395 -6.96 -15.94 -12.13
N HIS A 396 -7.13 -17.22 -11.83
CA HIS A 396 -6.44 -18.33 -12.50
C HIS A 396 -7.30 -18.91 -13.65
N LEU A 397 -6.74 -19.86 -14.42
CA LEU A 397 -7.43 -20.47 -15.57
C LEU A 397 -8.81 -21.01 -15.19
N CYS A 398 -9.87 -20.59 -15.89
CA CYS A 398 -11.22 -21.15 -15.74
C CYS A 398 -11.52 -22.23 -16.79
N ASP A 399 -10.95 -22.13 -18.00
CA ASP A 399 -11.21 -23.03 -19.13
C ASP A 399 -9.96 -23.16 -20.04
N VAL A 400 -9.99 -24.06 -21.03
CA VAL A 400 -8.89 -24.26 -22.00
C VAL A 400 -9.38 -23.99 -23.42
N TRP A 401 -9.14 -22.78 -23.92
CA TRP A 401 -9.55 -22.35 -25.27
C TRP A 401 -8.42 -22.44 -26.29
N GLY A 402 -8.74 -22.99 -27.47
CA GLY A 402 -7.84 -23.08 -28.63
C GLY A 402 -7.07 -24.40 -28.72
N SER A 403 -7.26 -25.13 -29.82
CA SER A 403 -6.73 -26.48 -30.05
C SER A 403 -5.34 -26.54 -30.70
N ASN A 404 -4.69 -25.40 -30.96
CA ASN A 404 -3.38 -25.33 -31.63
C ASN A 404 -2.45 -24.34 -30.92
N VAL A 405 -1.16 -24.65 -30.94
CA VAL A 405 -0.06 -23.91 -30.29
C VAL A 405 0.15 -22.49 -30.82
N THR A 406 -0.38 -22.17 -32.01
CA THR A 406 -0.05 -20.94 -32.75
C THR A 406 -0.89 -19.71 -32.38
N ASN A 407 -2.01 -19.90 -31.68
CA ASN A 407 -2.90 -18.82 -31.22
C ASN A 407 -3.08 -18.94 -29.70
N GLU A 408 -2.13 -18.37 -28.96
CA GLU A 408 -2.01 -18.56 -27.50
C GLU A 408 -3.06 -17.77 -26.73
N TYR A 409 -4.06 -18.50 -26.20
CA TYR A 409 -5.05 -18.00 -25.25
C TYR A 409 -5.02 -18.82 -23.96
N ALA A 410 -5.04 -18.11 -22.83
CA ALA A 410 -5.47 -18.57 -21.53
C ALA A 410 -6.91 -18.07 -21.28
N GLU A 411 -7.81 -18.89 -20.72
CA GLU A 411 -9.20 -18.47 -20.43
C GLU A 411 -9.38 -18.27 -18.92
N GLY A 412 -9.99 -17.15 -18.51
CA GLY A 412 -10.22 -16.81 -17.10
C GLY A 412 -9.01 -16.24 -16.36
N LEU A 413 -7.79 -16.58 -16.77
CA LEU A 413 -6.55 -16.03 -16.21
C LEU A 413 -6.48 -14.50 -16.40
N PHE A 414 -6.47 -13.72 -15.33
CA PHE A 414 -6.15 -12.29 -15.37
C PHE A 414 -5.43 -11.86 -14.10
N ILE A 415 -4.42 -11.00 -14.25
CA ILE A 415 -3.55 -10.54 -13.16
C ILE A 415 -3.26 -9.06 -13.42
N ASN A 416 -3.82 -8.15 -12.62
CA ASN A 416 -3.66 -6.71 -12.84
C ASN A 416 -2.71 -6.08 -11.79
N PRO A 417 -1.38 -6.00 -12.06
CA PRO A 417 -0.40 -5.49 -11.10
C PRO A 417 -0.49 -3.98 -10.88
N ASN A 418 -1.09 -3.22 -11.79
CA ASN A 418 -1.19 -1.76 -11.72
C ASN A 418 -2.16 -1.28 -10.61
N LEU A 419 -2.81 -2.20 -9.89
CA LEU A 419 -3.83 -1.95 -8.88
C LEU A 419 -3.43 -2.41 -7.47
N GLN A 420 -2.15 -2.38 -7.12
CA GLN A 420 -1.66 -2.70 -5.76
C GLN A 420 -1.89 -1.55 -4.74
N ARG A 421 -3.08 -0.93 -4.76
CA ARG A 421 -3.55 0.00 -3.72
C ARG A 421 -4.38 -0.75 -2.68
N ALA A 422 -4.41 -0.24 -1.45
CA ALA A 422 -5.18 -0.86 -0.36
C ALA A 422 -6.66 -0.47 -0.43
N TYR A 423 -7.57 -1.45 -0.38
CA TYR A 423 -9.01 -1.23 -0.49
C TYR A 423 -9.77 -1.68 0.77
N GLN A 424 -10.89 -1.02 1.07
CA GLN A 424 -11.67 -1.23 2.29
C GLN A 424 -12.66 -2.40 2.15
N VAL A 425 -12.66 -3.35 3.08
CA VAL A 425 -13.65 -4.43 3.14
C VAL A 425 -14.68 -4.16 4.25
N PRO A 426 -16.00 -4.20 3.97
CA PRO A 426 -17.05 -3.85 4.93
C PRO A 426 -17.56 -5.05 5.75
N TYR A 427 -17.95 -4.83 7.00
CA TYR A 427 -18.60 -5.82 7.87
C TYR A 427 -19.82 -6.48 7.20
N ARG A 428 -20.60 -5.70 6.43
CA ARG A 428 -21.77 -6.15 5.68
C ARG A 428 -21.52 -7.24 4.61
N CYS A 429 -20.29 -7.48 4.16
CA CYS A 429 -20.01 -8.59 3.23
C CYS A 429 -19.91 -9.97 3.93
N LEU A 430 -19.77 -10.00 5.27
CA LEU A 430 -19.60 -11.25 6.03
C LEU A 430 -20.92 -11.97 6.34
N TYR A 431 -22.08 -11.34 6.20
CA TYR A 431 -23.37 -11.94 6.60
C TYR A 431 -24.51 -11.68 5.61
N PRO A 432 -25.43 -12.65 5.44
CA PRO A 432 -26.57 -12.53 4.54
C PRO A 432 -27.72 -11.78 5.19
N VAL A 433 -28.50 -11.04 4.40
CA VAL A 433 -29.69 -10.33 4.90
C VAL A 433 -30.81 -11.29 5.33
N THR A 434 -30.78 -12.56 4.88
CA THR A 434 -31.78 -13.57 5.23
C THR A 434 -31.57 -14.24 6.58
N HIS A 435 -30.40 -14.16 7.21
CA HIS A 435 -30.12 -14.87 8.47
C HIS A 435 -29.82 -13.94 9.65
N THR A 436 -30.10 -14.39 10.88
CA THR A 436 -29.84 -13.60 12.10
C THR A 436 -28.51 -13.92 12.78
N ASN A 437 -27.95 -15.12 12.62
CA ASN A 437 -26.83 -15.57 13.46
C ASN A 437 -25.75 -16.37 12.71
N PHE A 438 -25.55 -16.04 11.44
CA PHE A 438 -24.58 -16.66 10.53
C PHE A 438 -23.56 -15.64 10.01
N PHE A 439 -22.31 -16.07 9.89
CA PHE A 439 -21.23 -15.36 9.18
C PHE A 439 -20.50 -16.31 8.23
N SER A 440 -19.97 -15.78 7.13
CA SER A 440 -18.97 -16.41 6.27
C SER A 440 -17.60 -15.77 6.49
N ALA A 441 -16.55 -16.58 6.55
CA ALA A 441 -15.16 -16.15 6.60
C ALA A 441 -14.35 -16.52 5.32
N PHE A 442 -14.99 -17.16 4.33
CA PHE A 442 -14.39 -17.42 3.01
C PHE A 442 -15.28 -16.93 1.88
N GLY A 443 -16.43 -17.58 1.66
CA GLY A 443 -17.39 -17.24 0.59
C GLY A 443 -18.22 -15.98 0.89
N VAL A 444 -17.56 -14.89 1.24
CA VAL A 444 -18.16 -13.58 1.53
C VAL A 444 -18.97 -13.06 0.34
N GLY A 445 -19.78 -12.03 0.56
CA GLY A 445 -20.53 -11.35 -0.49
C GLY A 445 -19.60 -10.65 -1.49
N ALA A 446 -19.28 -11.31 -2.60
CA ALA A 446 -18.44 -10.77 -3.66
C ALA A 446 -18.77 -11.38 -5.04
N THR A 447 -18.49 -10.62 -6.11
CA THR A 447 -18.44 -11.12 -7.49
C THR A 447 -17.18 -11.98 -7.71
N HIS A 448 -17.10 -12.77 -8.78
CA HIS A 448 -15.88 -13.51 -9.14
C HIS A 448 -14.66 -12.59 -9.24
N VAL A 449 -14.84 -11.40 -9.84
CA VAL A 449 -13.76 -10.44 -10.07
C VAL A 449 -13.23 -9.89 -8.74
N ALA A 450 -14.10 -9.42 -7.84
CA ALA A 450 -13.69 -8.97 -6.51
C ALA A 450 -13.10 -10.13 -5.67
N PHE A 451 -13.68 -11.33 -5.79
CA PHE A 451 -13.22 -12.51 -5.07
C PHE A 451 -11.78 -12.90 -5.41
N SER A 452 -11.34 -12.63 -6.65
CA SER A 452 -9.96 -12.89 -7.10
C SER A 452 -8.87 -12.23 -6.23
N SER A 453 -9.19 -11.12 -5.54
CA SER A 453 -8.30 -10.42 -4.59
C SER A 453 -8.68 -10.66 -3.12
N LEU A 454 -9.98 -10.77 -2.80
CA LEU A 454 -10.44 -10.99 -1.42
C LEU A 454 -9.99 -12.35 -0.85
N ARG A 455 -9.70 -13.33 -1.71
CA ARG A 455 -9.45 -14.74 -1.36
C ARG A 455 -8.07 -15.07 -0.75
N MET A 456 -7.40 -14.11 -0.10
CA MET A 456 -6.04 -14.32 0.43
C MET A 456 -6.02 -14.51 1.94
N GLU A 457 -5.03 -15.26 2.43
CA GLU A 457 -4.97 -15.72 3.82
C GLU A 457 -5.03 -14.60 4.90
N PRO A 458 -4.38 -13.43 4.74
CA PRO A 458 -4.46 -12.35 5.74
C PRO A 458 -5.88 -11.80 5.89
N GLN A 459 -6.57 -11.54 4.76
CA GLN A 459 -7.96 -11.10 4.73
C GLN A 459 -8.88 -12.11 5.44
N PHE A 460 -8.66 -13.43 5.22
CA PHE A 460 -9.41 -14.43 5.96
C PHE A 460 -9.17 -14.33 7.47
N PHE A 461 -7.91 -14.24 7.94
CA PHE A 461 -7.60 -14.04 9.38
C PHE A 461 -8.43 -12.88 9.97
N HIS A 462 -8.55 -11.78 9.23
CA HIS A 462 -9.32 -10.60 9.61
C HIS A 462 -10.84 -10.82 9.58
N PHE A 463 -11.39 -11.50 8.58
CA PHE A 463 -12.82 -11.85 8.48
C PHE A 463 -13.25 -12.73 9.66
N GLY A 464 -12.45 -13.75 9.98
CA GLY A 464 -12.67 -14.62 11.13
C GLY A 464 -12.64 -13.87 12.46
N GLN A 465 -11.67 -12.96 12.64
CA GLN A 465 -11.60 -12.11 13.82
C GLN A 465 -12.82 -11.17 13.93
N ALA A 466 -13.21 -10.51 12.84
CA ALA A 466 -14.35 -9.60 12.81
C ALA A 466 -15.68 -10.31 13.15
N ALA A 467 -15.93 -11.49 12.57
CA ALA A 467 -17.11 -12.32 12.86
C ALA A 467 -17.16 -12.78 14.34
N ALA A 468 -16.02 -13.12 14.94
CA ALA A 468 -15.92 -13.50 16.35
C ALA A 468 -16.08 -12.31 17.30
N VAL A 469 -15.53 -11.14 16.96
CA VAL A 469 -15.72 -9.88 17.69
C VAL A 469 -17.19 -9.46 17.66
N ALA A 470 -17.83 -9.48 16.49
CA ALA A 470 -19.25 -9.16 16.34
C ALA A 470 -20.14 -10.13 17.13
N SER A 471 -19.88 -11.44 17.02
CA SER A 471 -20.54 -12.47 17.83
C SER A 471 -20.38 -12.23 19.34
N SER A 472 -19.20 -11.78 19.77
CA SER A 472 -18.89 -11.51 21.18
C SER A 472 -19.63 -10.29 21.73
N ILE A 473 -19.67 -9.19 20.98
CA ILE A 473 -20.47 -8.00 21.31
C ILE A 473 -21.96 -8.36 21.36
N ALA A 474 -22.44 -9.14 20.39
CA ALA A 474 -23.83 -9.55 20.33
C ALA A 474 -24.25 -10.40 21.56
N LEU A 475 -23.40 -11.35 21.96
CA LEU A 475 -23.57 -12.18 23.15
C LEU A 475 -23.68 -11.36 24.44
N ASP A 476 -22.80 -10.37 24.62
CA ASP A 476 -22.77 -9.56 25.85
C ASP A 476 -23.95 -8.57 25.92
N ASN A 477 -24.42 -8.08 24.77
CA ASN A 477 -25.57 -7.17 24.66
C ASN A 477 -26.92 -7.89 24.44
N SER A 478 -26.94 -9.23 24.47
CA SER A 478 -28.13 -10.06 24.19
C SER A 478 -28.79 -9.82 22.82
N ILE A 479 -28.01 -9.36 21.84
CA ILE A 479 -28.44 -9.19 20.45
C ILE A 479 -28.45 -10.58 19.79
N THR A 480 -29.49 -10.88 19.01
CA THR A 480 -29.66 -12.18 18.31
C THR A 480 -29.63 -12.05 16.78
N ASP A 481 -29.42 -10.84 16.27
CA ASP A 481 -29.31 -10.53 14.85
C ASP A 481 -27.98 -9.81 14.55
N VAL A 482 -27.12 -10.43 13.74
CA VAL A 482 -25.80 -9.90 13.35
C VAL A 482 -25.88 -8.54 12.65
N SER A 483 -26.99 -8.24 11.97
CA SER A 483 -27.22 -6.94 11.32
C SER A 483 -27.69 -5.85 12.29
N LEU A 484 -27.80 -6.14 13.59
CA LEU A 484 -28.14 -5.19 14.65
C LEU A 484 -26.98 -4.97 15.64
N VAL A 485 -25.81 -5.58 15.40
CA VAL A 485 -24.61 -5.36 16.21
C VAL A 485 -24.06 -3.95 15.91
N PRO A 486 -23.88 -3.07 16.91
CA PRO A 486 -23.36 -1.72 16.67
C PRO A 486 -21.94 -1.79 16.11
N TYR A 487 -21.77 -1.43 14.84
CA TYR A 487 -20.46 -1.48 14.19
C TYR A 487 -19.40 -0.62 14.91
N SER A 488 -19.77 0.50 15.54
CA SER A 488 -18.86 1.28 16.39
C SER A 488 -18.19 0.43 17.50
N SER A 489 -18.89 -0.56 18.06
CA SER A 489 -18.32 -1.49 19.04
C SER A 489 -17.41 -2.55 18.41
N ILE A 490 -17.65 -2.91 17.15
CA ILE A 490 -16.76 -3.79 16.36
C ILE A 490 -15.47 -3.02 16.05
N ARG A 491 -15.60 -1.83 15.46
CA ARG A 491 -14.53 -0.87 15.15
C ARG A 491 -13.58 -0.69 16.33
N THR A 492 -14.06 -0.25 17.50
CA THR A 492 -13.21 -0.02 18.67
C THR A 492 -12.40 -1.26 19.08
N LYS A 493 -12.96 -2.47 18.93
CA LYS A 493 -12.24 -3.72 19.23
C LYS A 493 -11.18 -4.05 18.17
N LEU A 494 -11.49 -3.89 16.88
CA LEU A 494 -10.55 -4.15 15.77
C LEU A 494 -9.41 -3.11 15.73
N GLU A 495 -9.70 -1.84 15.99
CA GLU A 495 -8.71 -0.76 16.13
C GLU A 495 -7.81 -0.99 17.36
N SER A 496 -8.35 -1.50 18.49
CA SER A 496 -7.54 -1.74 19.70
C SER A 496 -6.46 -2.82 19.56
N VAL A 497 -6.54 -3.62 18.50
CA VAL A 497 -5.51 -4.61 18.09
C VAL A 497 -4.88 -4.26 16.73
N ALA A 498 -5.10 -3.03 16.25
CA ALA A 498 -4.65 -2.49 14.98
C ALA A 498 -4.96 -3.37 13.75
N GLN A 499 -6.05 -4.17 13.76
CA GLN A 499 -6.39 -5.09 12.66
C GLN A 499 -6.38 -4.40 11.29
N PHE A 500 -6.95 -3.20 11.27
CA PHE A 500 -6.69 -2.17 10.28
C PHE A 500 -6.36 -0.88 11.03
N MET A 501 -5.54 -0.03 10.40
CA MET A 501 -5.74 1.41 10.54
C MET A 501 -6.70 1.83 9.43
N GLN A 502 -7.56 2.81 9.68
CA GLN A 502 -8.45 3.31 8.62
C GLN A 502 -7.59 3.86 7.47
N VAL A 503 -7.96 3.54 6.22
CA VAL A 503 -7.54 4.37 5.08
C VAL A 503 -8.27 5.70 5.24
N LEU A 504 -7.60 6.59 5.96
CA LEU A 504 -7.70 8.01 5.76
C LEU A 504 -6.88 8.30 4.50
N GLU A 505 -7.56 8.55 3.39
CA GLU A 505 -7.12 9.68 2.58
C GLU A 505 -7.22 10.92 3.49
N PRO A 506 -6.27 11.87 3.44
CA PRO A 506 -6.01 12.79 4.55
C PRO A 506 -7.20 13.71 4.87
N GLN A 507 -7.91 13.36 5.95
CA GLN A 507 -9.02 14.12 6.54
C GLN A 507 -8.78 14.20 8.05
N ASP A 508 -8.58 15.42 8.56
CA ASP A 508 -8.10 15.74 9.91
C ASP A 508 -9.13 15.43 11.02
N PRO A 509 -8.80 14.60 12.04
CA PRO A 509 -9.74 14.28 13.10
C PRO A 509 -9.13 14.29 14.52
N TYR A 510 -9.00 15.47 15.17
CA TYR A 510 -8.73 15.50 16.62
C TYR A 510 -9.54 16.51 17.44
N ALA A 511 -10.22 15.98 18.46
CA ALA A 511 -10.62 16.69 19.67
C ALA A 511 -10.01 16.01 20.92
N SER A 512 -9.77 16.76 21.99
CA SER A 512 -8.91 16.38 23.13
C SER A 512 -9.51 15.31 24.10
N THR A 513 -8.72 14.57 24.90
CA THR A 513 -8.23 15.06 26.22
C THR A 513 -7.21 14.14 26.97
N ASN A 514 -6.23 14.78 27.64
CA ASN A 514 -5.65 14.47 28.99
C ASN A 514 -4.92 13.15 29.37
N TRP A 515 -3.64 13.05 28.95
CA TRP A 515 -2.40 12.96 29.79
C TRP A 515 -2.18 11.89 30.92
N ASN A 516 -1.16 11.03 30.70
CA ASN A 516 -0.16 10.43 31.65
C ASN A 516 -0.62 9.48 32.78
N PRO A 517 0.30 8.73 33.45
CA PRO A 517 1.68 8.27 33.12
C PRO A 517 1.77 6.70 33.11
N ALA A 518 2.87 5.93 32.97
CA ALA A 518 4.24 5.94 32.39
C ALA A 518 4.70 4.43 32.41
N VAL A 519 5.95 3.90 32.31
CA VAL A 519 7.36 4.38 32.39
C VAL A 519 8.25 3.45 31.52
N ASP A 520 9.02 4.01 30.59
CA ASP A 520 10.44 3.72 30.28
C ASP A 520 10.92 4.78 29.26
N GLU A 521 12.23 5.05 29.16
CA GLU A 521 12.76 6.36 28.71
C GLU A 521 12.19 6.91 27.38
N ALA A 522 11.66 8.15 27.44
CA ALA A 522 11.19 8.92 26.30
C ALA A 522 11.93 10.25 26.19
N VAL A 523 12.50 10.54 25.03
CA VAL A 523 13.07 11.87 24.70
C VAL A 523 11.92 12.79 24.31
N THR A 524 11.84 13.97 24.92
CA THR A 524 10.80 14.98 24.62
C THR A 524 11.46 16.26 24.14
N PHE A 525 11.01 16.77 22.99
CA PHE A 525 11.49 18.02 22.42
C PHE A 525 10.62 19.20 22.88
N THR A 526 11.26 20.31 23.21
CA THR A 526 10.60 21.60 23.51
C THR A 526 11.24 22.72 22.71
N ASN A 527 11.03 22.67 21.40
CA ASN A 527 11.02 23.82 20.50
C ASN A 527 9.92 23.59 19.46
N GLY A 528 9.22 24.65 19.05
CA GLY A 528 8.07 24.54 18.17
C GLY A 528 8.45 24.58 16.70
N ILE A 529 8.05 23.56 15.95
CA ILE A 529 8.15 23.54 14.49
C ILE A 529 6.98 24.34 13.91
N ARG A 530 7.24 25.22 12.95
CA ARG A 530 6.22 25.85 12.09
C ARG A 530 6.18 25.13 10.74
N ARG A 531 5.04 25.15 10.05
CA ARG A 531 4.80 24.32 8.84
C ARG A 531 5.59 24.74 7.59
N SER A 532 6.34 25.85 7.62
CA SER A 532 7.24 26.27 6.55
C SER A 532 8.67 26.44 7.09
N ALA A 533 9.65 25.94 6.33
CA ALA A 533 11.08 25.82 6.65
C ALA A 533 11.40 25.12 8.00
N ASN A 534 11.80 23.84 7.95
CA ASN A 534 12.80 23.17 8.82
C ASN A 534 12.86 21.65 8.50
N ILE A 535 13.92 21.17 7.84
CA ILE A 535 14.12 19.72 7.61
C ILE A 535 14.83 19.11 8.82
N VAL A 536 14.16 18.22 9.56
CA VAL A 536 14.76 17.49 10.69
C VAL A 536 15.62 16.33 10.15
N LYS A 537 16.87 16.63 9.79
CA LYS A 537 17.91 15.63 9.46
C LYS A 537 18.51 15.01 10.74
N TRP A 538 18.89 13.73 10.68
CA TRP A 538 19.35 12.96 11.84
C TRP A 538 20.85 12.62 11.77
N ASP A 539 21.59 12.87 12.84
CA ASP A 539 22.98 12.43 13.04
C ASP A 539 22.98 11.05 13.71
N PHE A 540 22.96 9.99 12.90
CA PHE A 540 22.79 8.60 13.37
C PHE A 540 24.08 7.97 13.94
N ASP A 541 25.28 8.44 13.55
CA ASP A 541 26.55 7.93 14.06
C ASP A 541 27.19 8.83 15.14
N GLY A 542 26.63 10.03 15.35
CA GLY A 542 27.09 10.99 16.34
C GLY A 542 28.33 11.77 15.93
N ASN A 543 28.77 11.72 14.66
CA ASN A 543 29.99 12.39 14.20
C ASN A 543 29.81 13.93 14.12
N GLY A 544 28.58 14.42 13.96
CA GLY A 544 28.25 15.85 13.87
C GLY A 544 28.18 16.43 12.46
N ILE A 545 28.10 15.59 11.43
CA ILE A 545 27.92 15.94 10.02
C ILE A 545 26.62 15.26 9.54
N THR A 546 25.80 15.99 8.78
CA THR A 546 24.63 15.45 8.08
C THR A 546 24.81 15.62 6.58
N ASP A 547 24.38 14.65 5.77
CA ASP A 547 24.52 14.72 4.32
C ASP A 547 23.73 15.89 3.71
N ALA A 548 24.38 16.60 2.76
CA ALA A 548 23.93 17.78 1.99
C ALA A 548 23.72 19.12 2.76
N GLU A 549 24.82 19.87 2.87
CA GLU A 549 25.05 21.24 2.35
C GLU A 549 24.11 22.44 2.63
N ASN A 550 23.20 22.44 3.62
CA ASN A 550 22.48 23.67 4.01
C ASN A 550 22.41 23.89 5.54
N GLU A 551 22.48 25.16 5.99
CA GLU A 551 22.88 25.53 7.36
C GLU A 551 21.80 25.43 8.48
N GLU A 552 20.52 25.21 8.16
CA GLU A 552 19.41 25.30 9.14
C GLU A 552 18.93 23.95 9.74
N ALA A 553 19.82 22.98 9.96
CA ALA A 553 19.47 21.67 10.53
C ALA A 553 19.70 21.56 12.06
N VAL A 554 18.75 20.95 12.79
CA VAL A 554 18.85 20.72 14.25
C VAL A 554 19.45 19.34 14.56
N THR A 555 20.73 19.29 14.91
CA THR A 555 21.45 18.04 15.24
C THR A 555 21.05 17.45 16.60
N ILE A 556 20.82 16.14 16.68
CA ILE A 556 20.50 15.38 17.90
C ILE A 556 21.47 14.19 18.02
N LYS A 557 22.01 13.93 19.22
CA LYS A 557 22.95 12.81 19.47
C LYS A 557 22.36 11.76 20.41
N PHE A 558 22.42 10.49 20.01
CA PHE A 558 21.95 9.34 20.80
C PHE A 558 23.10 8.69 21.60
N PRO A 559 22.92 8.34 22.88
CA PRO A 559 24.03 7.93 23.76
C PRO A 559 24.39 6.43 23.75
N SER A 560 23.65 5.55 23.05
CA SER A 560 23.94 4.10 23.00
C SER A 560 23.10 3.39 21.93
N ASN A 561 23.63 2.35 21.28
CA ASN A 561 22.85 1.53 20.35
C ASN A 561 21.70 0.80 21.06
N LYS A 562 20.46 1.25 20.82
CA LYS A 562 19.20 0.77 21.43
C LYS A 562 18.02 1.12 20.53
N LYS A 563 16.87 0.47 20.77
CA LYS A 563 15.58 0.96 20.25
C LYS A 563 15.12 2.15 21.08
N TYR A 564 15.02 3.32 20.45
CA TYR A 564 14.45 4.54 21.02
C TYR A 564 13.02 4.73 20.51
N ARG A 565 12.13 5.24 21.35
CA ARG A 565 10.80 5.67 20.91
C ARG A 565 10.81 7.18 20.68
N VAL A 566 10.74 7.57 19.42
CA VAL A 566 10.67 8.98 19.01
C VAL A 566 9.21 9.40 19.01
N TYR A 567 8.93 10.57 19.59
CA TYR A 567 7.61 11.19 19.62
C TYR A 567 7.67 12.55 18.93
N ILE A 568 6.95 12.71 17.82
CA ILE A 568 6.73 14.00 17.17
C ILE A 568 5.38 14.54 17.66
N ARG A 569 5.39 15.78 18.14
CA ARG A 569 4.22 16.52 18.63
C ARG A 569 4.14 17.86 17.92
N ASP A 570 2.97 18.17 17.38
CA ASP A 570 2.66 19.53 16.94
C ASP A 570 2.44 20.44 18.16
N VAL A 571 3.04 21.63 18.15
CA VAL A 571 2.90 22.64 19.23
C VAL A 571 1.61 23.44 19.15
N SER A 572 0.91 23.45 18.00
CA SER A 572 -0.48 23.91 17.87
C SER A 572 -1.50 22.94 18.50
N ALA A 573 -1.01 21.75 18.88
CA ALA A 573 -1.62 20.75 19.75
C ALA A 573 -2.86 20.01 19.21
N THR A 574 -2.63 18.77 18.76
CA THR A 574 -3.50 17.60 19.07
C THR A 574 -2.80 16.27 18.77
N HIS A 575 -2.13 16.18 17.62
CA HIS A 575 -1.50 14.95 17.12
C HIS A 575 -0.22 14.58 17.88
N CYS A 576 0.03 13.27 18.04
CA CYS A 576 1.28 12.72 18.60
C CYS A 576 1.66 11.44 17.85
N PHE A 577 2.61 11.52 16.93
CA PHE A 577 3.12 10.37 16.19
C PHE A 577 4.27 9.73 16.95
N GLY A 578 4.18 8.43 17.22
CA GLY A 578 5.16 7.68 18.00
C GLY A 578 5.67 6.46 17.25
N PHE A 579 6.96 6.42 16.92
CA PHE A 579 7.60 5.31 16.21
C PHE A 579 8.84 4.80 16.96
N LEU A 580 9.13 3.51 16.78
CA LEU A 580 10.29 2.85 17.37
C LEU A 580 11.45 2.86 16.36
N VAL A 581 12.42 3.74 16.59
CA VAL A 581 13.66 3.78 15.81
C VAL A 581 14.67 2.83 16.44
N PRO A 582 15.11 1.76 15.76
CA PRO A 582 16.36 1.09 16.13
C PRO A 582 17.51 2.04 15.79
N VAL A 583 18.16 2.63 16.79
CA VAL A 583 19.42 3.35 16.59
C VAL A 583 20.55 2.35 16.81
N GLY A 584 21.23 2.03 15.72
CA GLY A 584 22.35 1.11 15.62
C GLY A 584 23.08 1.35 14.30
N ASP A 585 24.30 0.87 14.17
CA ASP A 585 25.22 1.32 13.12
C ASP A 585 24.68 1.16 11.68
N LYS A 586 24.54 2.31 11.01
CA LYS A 586 24.79 2.56 9.58
C LYS A 586 24.04 1.68 8.55
N SER A 587 22.96 2.22 7.96
CA SER A 587 22.22 1.53 6.88
C SER A 587 21.67 2.41 5.74
N THR A 588 22.40 3.44 5.29
CA THR A 588 22.18 4.09 3.96
C THR A 588 23.48 4.60 3.32
N VAL A 589 24.52 3.77 3.29
CA VAL A 589 25.59 3.87 2.29
C VAL A 589 25.66 2.52 1.60
N GLU A 590 25.81 2.48 0.28
CA GLU A 590 26.09 1.23 -0.42
C GLU A 590 27.48 0.74 0.00
N GLU A 591 27.53 -0.22 0.92
CA GLU A 591 28.79 -0.85 1.33
C GLU A 591 29.23 -1.86 0.26
N GLU A 592 29.72 -1.31 -0.86
CA GLU A 592 30.43 -2.01 -1.91
C GLU A 592 31.72 -2.62 -1.34
N LEU A 593 31.69 -3.91 -1.01
CA LEU A 593 32.89 -4.63 -0.59
C LEU A 593 33.65 -5.03 -1.86
N LEU A 594 34.59 -4.19 -2.26
CA LEU A 594 35.52 -4.45 -3.37
C LEU A 594 36.81 -5.08 -2.83
N GLN A 595 37.33 -6.09 -3.52
CA GLN A 595 38.71 -6.56 -3.36
C GLN A 595 39.42 -6.67 -4.70
N ASP A 596 40.58 -6.02 -4.80
CA ASP A 596 41.48 -6.04 -5.94
C ASP A 596 42.34 -7.33 -5.99
N ASN A 597 42.93 -7.65 -7.16
CA ASN A 597 43.86 -8.79 -7.26
C ASN A 597 45.18 -8.61 -6.48
N THR A 598 45.41 -7.47 -5.83
CA THR A 598 46.51 -7.27 -4.87
C THR A 598 46.13 -7.57 -3.42
N GLU A 599 44.84 -7.75 -3.13
CA GLU A 599 44.30 -8.03 -1.79
C GLU A 599 43.89 -9.51 -1.64
N ALA A 600 43.45 -10.13 -2.74
CA ALA A 600 43.08 -11.54 -2.81
C ALA A 600 44.27 -12.53 -2.85
N THR A 601 44.04 -13.77 -2.42
CA THR A 601 45.06 -14.82 -2.26
C THR A 601 45.20 -15.69 -3.53
N PRO A 602 46.37 -15.67 -4.21
CA PRO A 602 46.64 -16.57 -5.33
C PRO A 602 47.07 -17.97 -4.85
N VAL A 603 46.41 -19.01 -5.35
CA VAL A 603 46.86 -20.41 -5.19
C VAL A 603 47.32 -20.98 -6.53
N GLY A 604 48.56 -21.50 -6.52
CA GLY A 604 49.30 -21.85 -7.72
C GLY A 604 50.07 -20.68 -8.32
N VAL A 605 50.60 -20.85 -9.54
CA VAL A 605 51.36 -19.80 -10.23
C VAL A 605 50.40 -18.88 -10.97
N TRP A 606 50.49 -17.58 -10.74
CA TRP A 606 49.77 -16.55 -11.48
C TRP A 606 50.76 -15.52 -12.00
N TYR A 607 50.52 -15.01 -13.22
CA TYR A 607 51.40 -14.09 -13.90
C TYR A 607 50.78 -12.68 -13.94
N ASP A 608 51.60 -11.64 -13.77
CA ASP A 608 51.18 -10.25 -13.98
C ASP A 608 50.84 -9.98 -15.46
N TYR A 609 49.73 -9.29 -15.70
CA TYR A 609 49.36 -8.79 -17.01
C TYR A 609 48.91 -7.32 -16.92
N LYS A 610 49.69 -6.42 -17.53
CA LYS A 610 49.62 -4.96 -17.30
C LYS A 610 49.75 -4.13 -18.57
N THR A 611 49.13 -4.59 -19.65
CA THR A 611 49.18 -3.93 -20.96
C THR A 611 47.81 -3.84 -21.59
N HIS A 612 47.42 -2.61 -21.96
CA HIS A 612 46.38 -2.27 -22.96
C HIS A 612 44.92 -2.58 -22.61
N VAL A 613 44.62 -3.04 -21.40
CA VAL A 613 43.26 -3.14 -20.85
C VAL A 613 43.09 -2.32 -19.58
N PRO A 614 41.90 -1.75 -19.30
CA PRO A 614 41.53 -1.31 -17.97
C PRO A 614 41.37 -2.49 -17.00
N PHE A 615 41.48 -2.17 -15.71
CA PHE A 615 41.52 -3.10 -14.60
C PHE A 615 41.19 -2.36 -13.31
N VAL A 616 40.94 -3.09 -12.22
CA VAL A 616 40.89 -2.49 -10.88
C VAL A 616 42.31 -2.28 -10.33
N GLY A 617 42.45 -1.31 -9.43
CA GLY A 617 43.64 -1.10 -8.63
C GLY A 617 44.92 -0.96 -9.46
N MET A 618 45.77 -1.98 -9.40
CA MET A 618 47.15 -1.93 -9.91
C MET A 618 47.44 -2.93 -11.04
N GLY A 619 46.45 -3.67 -11.52
CA GLY A 619 46.53 -4.46 -12.76
C GLY A 619 46.57 -5.98 -12.59
N THR A 620 45.91 -6.62 -13.56
CA THR A 620 45.41 -8.00 -13.60
C THR A 620 46.45 -9.11 -13.38
N LYS A 621 45.94 -10.29 -13.01
CA LYS A 621 46.66 -11.58 -13.00
C LYS A 621 46.05 -12.57 -13.99
N TYR A 622 46.83 -13.51 -14.51
CA TYR A 622 46.30 -14.61 -15.34
C TYR A 622 47.03 -15.95 -15.14
N ASP A 623 46.36 -17.05 -15.48
CA ASP A 623 46.89 -18.42 -15.32
C ASP A 623 47.82 -18.89 -16.46
N GLY A 624 48.00 -18.09 -17.50
CA GLY A 624 48.82 -18.43 -18.68
C GLY A 624 48.34 -19.69 -19.42
N ASN A 625 47.05 -20.03 -19.29
CA ASN A 625 46.43 -21.28 -19.77
C ASN A 625 47.14 -22.55 -19.26
N GLY A 626 47.80 -22.49 -18.10
CA GLY A 626 48.63 -23.56 -17.55
C GLY A 626 48.13 -24.09 -16.21
N GLY A 627 48.43 -25.35 -15.90
CA GLY A 627 48.10 -25.96 -14.60
C GLY A 627 46.61 -25.95 -14.30
N LYS A 628 45.80 -26.48 -15.22
CA LYS A 628 44.34 -26.56 -15.07
C LYS A 628 43.94 -27.53 -13.95
N GLY A 629 42.92 -27.16 -13.19
CA GLY A 629 42.42 -27.91 -12.04
C GLY A 629 43.32 -27.92 -10.81
N ILE A 630 44.32 -27.02 -10.74
CA ILE A 630 45.23 -26.87 -9.59
C ILE A 630 45.53 -25.40 -9.25
N ARG A 631 44.80 -24.44 -9.83
CA ARG A 631 44.94 -23.01 -9.52
C ARG A 631 43.60 -22.37 -9.25
N TYR A 632 43.59 -21.46 -8.29
CA TYR A 632 42.48 -20.56 -8.03
C TYR A 632 42.99 -19.22 -7.48
N PHE A 633 42.10 -18.23 -7.47
CA PHE A 633 42.29 -16.90 -6.92
C PHE A 633 41.16 -16.66 -5.91
N GLU A 634 41.50 -16.38 -4.65
CA GLU A 634 40.59 -16.44 -3.51
C GLU A 634 40.39 -15.05 -2.89
N TYR A 635 39.17 -14.53 -2.95
CA TYR A 635 38.77 -13.24 -2.40
C TYR A 635 38.05 -13.47 -1.07
N ASP A 636 38.49 -12.77 -0.01
CA ASP A 636 38.20 -13.06 1.40
C ASP A 636 37.25 -12.01 1.99
N PHE A 637 35.95 -12.14 1.76
CA PHE A 637 34.97 -11.15 2.21
C PHE A 637 34.48 -11.44 3.62
N THR A 638 34.52 -10.44 4.49
CA THR A 638 33.76 -10.45 5.76
C THR A 638 32.65 -9.42 5.62
N VAL A 639 31.39 -9.86 5.58
CA VAL A 639 30.25 -8.96 5.41
C VAL A 639 29.88 -8.29 6.75
N PRO A 640 29.50 -6.99 6.74
CA PRO A 640 29.12 -6.26 7.95
C PRO A 640 27.74 -6.71 8.48
N GLU A 641 26.82 -7.06 7.58
CA GLU A 641 25.48 -7.56 7.91
C GLU A 641 25.19 -8.92 7.25
N SER A 642 24.32 -9.73 7.88
CA SER A 642 23.81 -10.95 7.26
C SER A 642 22.78 -10.58 6.20
N GLY A 643 22.94 -11.06 4.97
CA GLY A 643 22.05 -10.67 3.89
C GLY A 643 22.43 -11.28 2.54
N TYR A 644 21.62 -10.99 1.54
CA TYR A 644 21.96 -11.26 0.15
C TYR A 644 22.91 -10.18 -0.38
N TYR A 645 23.95 -10.63 -1.09
CA TYR A 645 24.85 -9.79 -1.86
C TYR A 645 24.97 -10.34 -3.28
N ASP A 646 25.02 -9.45 -4.25
CA ASP A 646 25.31 -9.76 -5.64
C ASP A 646 26.83 -9.94 -5.81
N VAL A 647 27.25 -11.12 -6.30
CA VAL A 647 28.65 -11.50 -6.49
C VAL A 647 29.10 -11.09 -7.88
N CYS A 648 29.92 -10.04 -7.95
CA CYS A 648 30.35 -9.41 -9.19
C CYS A 648 31.86 -9.60 -9.42
N PHE A 649 32.28 -9.88 -10.65
CA PHE A 649 33.70 -9.93 -11.05
C PHE A 649 33.97 -8.94 -12.17
N SER A 650 35.08 -8.19 -12.10
CA SER A 650 35.49 -7.33 -13.21
C SER A 650 35.97 -8.15 -14.40
N LEU A 651 35.74 -7.63 -15.62
CA LEU A 651 36.05 -8.34 -16.87
C LEU A 651 37.01 -7.53 -17.76
N PRO A 652 38.33 -7.58 -17.50
CA PRO A 652 39.34 -6.99 -18.38
C PRO A 652 39.46 -7.78 -19.70
N GLN A 653 39.26 -7.13 -20.86
CA GLN A 653 39.19 -7.76 -22.19
C GLN A 653 40.36 -7.37 -23.12
N ASP A 654 41.30 -8.28 -23.37
CA ASP A 654 42.44 -8.09 -24.28
C ASP A 654 42.37 -8.99 -25.52
N SER A 655 42.33 -8.39 -26.72
CA SER A 655 42.33 -9.11 -28.00
C SER A 655 43.54 -10.04 -28.25
N SER A 656 44.61 -9.94 -27.47
CA SER A 656 45.80 -10.78 -27.55
C SER A 656 45.77 -12.02 -26.65
N LEU A 657 44.80 -12.12 -25.74
CA LEU A 657 44.57 -13.30 -24.89
C LEU A 657 43.34 -14.08 -25.35
N SER A 658 43.40 -15.41 -25.24
CA SER A 658 42.22 -16.27 -25.40
C SER A 658 41.60 -16.57 -24.05
N TYR A 659 40.33 -16.22 -23.86
CA TYR A 659 39.63 -16.31 -22.57
C TYR A 659 38.83 -17.61 -22.43
N ALA A 660 38.66 -18.08 -21.20
CA ALA A 660 37.77 -19.21 -20.88
C ALA A 660 36.31 -18.73 -20.73
N ASN A 661 35.38 -19.43 -21.38
CA ASN A 661 33.95 -19.16 -21.29
C ASN A 661 33.24 -19.93 -20.16
N ASN A 662 34.01 -20.71 -19.39
CA ASN A 662 33.50 -21.69 -18.44
C ASN A 662 34.24 -21.69 -17.08
N VAL A 663 34.71 -20.51 -16.62
CA VAL A 663 35.53 -20.39 -15.40
C VAL A 663 34.69 -20.70 -14.15
N PRO A 664 34.97 -21.78 -13.39
CA PRO A 664 34.18 -22.11 -12.23
C PRO A 664 34.46 -21.15 -11.07
N ILE A 665 33.40 -20.62 -10.48
CA ILE A 665 33.44 -19.81 -9.26
C ILE A 665 32.83 -20.64 -8.13
N GLU A 666 33.61 -20.85 -7.08
CA GLU A 666 33.22 -21.58 -5.86
C GLU A 666 33.08 -20.56 -4.72
N ILE A 667 31.86 -20.40 -4.22
CA ILE A 667 31.53 -19.50 -3.11
C ILE A 667 31.35 -20.35 -1.85
N VAL A 668 32.31 -20.26 -0.93
CA VAL A 668 32.28 -20.98 0.34
C VAL A 668 31.80 -20.03 1.42
N SER A 669 30.53 -20.19 1.82
CA SER A 669 30.01 -19.51 3.00
C SER A 669 30.42 -20.29 4.26
N SER A 670 30.91 -19.59 5.28
CA SER A 670 31.42 -20.16 6.53
C SER A 670 30.26 -20.79 7.33
N GLY A 671 30.05 -22.09 7.11
CA GLY A 671 28.90 -22.82 7.68
C GLY A 671 28.25 -23.76 6.67
N TYR A 672 28.98 -24.79 6.26
CA TYR A 672 28.45 -25.99 5.57
C TYR A 672 27.90 -25.83 4.15
N THR A 673 27.85 -24.64 3.54
CA THR A 673 27.31 -24.45 2.17
C THR A 673 28.35 -23.94 1.19
N THR A 674 28.53 -24.67 0.08
CA THR A 674 29.31 -24.26 -1.08
C THR A 674 28.38 -24.04 -2.27
N PHE A 675 28.32 -22.83 -2.80
CA PHE A 675 27.62 -22.53 -4.05
C PHE A 675 28.62 -22.56 -5.21
N ASN A 676 28.18 -22.97 -6.39
CA ASN A 676 29.00 -22.97 -7.60
C ASN A 676 28.28 -22.22 -8.72
N THR A 677 29.00 -21.35 -9.42
CA THR A 677 28.52 -20.65 -10.62
C THR A 677 29.62 -20.60 -11.67
N VAL A 678 29.33 -20.08 -12.86
CA VAL A 678 30.24 -20.10 -14.02
C VAL A 678 30.42 -18.69 -14.58
N PHE A 679 31.65 -18.18 -14.51
CA PHE A 679 32.03 -16.91 -15.12
C PHE A 679 32.44 -17.13 -16.58
N ASN A 680 31.64 -16.58 -17.50
CA ASN A 680 31.98 -16.54 -18.91
C ASN A 680 32.89 -15.34 -19.19
N GLN A 681 34.21 -15.56 -19.28
CA GLN A 681 35.16 -14.47 -19.57
C GLN A 681 35.32 -14.19 -21.07
N THR A 682 34.57 -14.83 -21.97
CA THR A 682 34.57 -14.49 -23.42
C THR A 682 33.49 -13.45 -23.79
N LEU A 683 32.84 -12.82 -22.81
CA LEU A 683 31.87 -11.75 -23.04
C LEU A 683 32.58 -10.49 -23.55
N THR A 684 32.55 -10.28 -24.86
CA THR A 684 33.03 -9.04 -25.51
C THR A 684 32.15 -7.86 -25.11
N SER A 685 32.75 -6.67 -24.92
CA SER A 685 32.08 -5.47 -24.45
C SER A 685 30.88 -5.03 -25.30
N TYR A 686 29.66 -5.18 -24.77
CA TYR A 686 28.44 -4.56 -25.29
C TYR A 686 28.33 -3.10 -24.79
N SER A 687 29.35 -2.27 -25.07
CA SER A 687 29.34 -0.80 -24.92
C SER A 687 30.69 -0.22 -25.42
N THR A 688 30.73 1.08 -25.68
CA THR A 688 31.95 1.85 -26.00
C THR A 688 32.81 2.20 -24.78
N ARG A 689 32.38 1.87 -23.55
CA ARG A 689 33.19 2.02 -22.32
C ARG A 689 34.04 0.75 -22.04
N PRO A 690 35.36 0.87 -21.77
CA PRO A 690 36.28 -0.28 -21.80
C PRO A 690 36.43 -1.06 -20.49
N PHE A 691 35.53 -0.92 -19.52
CA PHE A 691 35.58 -1.60 -18.22
C PHE A 691 34.18 -1.84 -17.63
N PHE A 692 33.89 -3.03 -17.12
CA PHE A 692 32.67 -3.33 -16.35
C PHE A 692 32.81 -4.55 -15.44
N PHE A 693 31.87 -4.67 -14.49
CA PHE A 693 31.67 -5.86 -13.64
C PHE A 693 30.54 -6.74 -14.18
N VAL A 694 30.71 -8.06 -14.10
CA VAL A 694 29.70 -9.07 -14.42
C VAL A 694 29.14 -9.64 -13.12
N ASN A 695 27.84 -9.47 -12.89
CA ASN A 695 27.11 -10.14 -11.79
C ASN A 695 26.96 -11.64 -12.13
N LEU A 696 27.36 -12.52 -11.21
CA LEU A 696 27.34 -13.97 -11.34
C LEU A 696 26.27 -14.65 -10.47
N GLY A 697 25.41 -13.86 -9.84
CA GLY A 697 24.27 -14.27 -9.02
C GLY A 697 24.23 -13.59 -7.65
N LYS A 698 23.08 -13.75 -7.00
CA LYS A 698 22.77 -13.22 -5.67
C LYS A 698 22.89 -14.33 -4.62
N TYR A 699 23.76 -14.16 -3.63
CA TYR A 699 24.12 -15.20 -2.65
C TYR A 699 24.01 -14.67 -1.22
N PHE A 700 23.70 -15.53 -0.26
CA PHE A 700 23.56 -15.15 1.15
C PHE A 700 24.85 -15.32 1.93
N PHE A 701 25.25 -14.27 2.65
CA PHE A 701 26.45 -14.19 3.47
C PHE A 701 26.08 -13.86 4.94
N LEU A 702 26.95 -14.21 5.89
CA LEU A 702 26.69 -14.11 7.33
C LEU A 702 27.58 -13.03 7.97
N ALA A 703 26.98 -12.12 8.74
CA ALA A 703 27.73 -11.09 9.47
C ALA A 703 28.87 -11.67 10.31
N GLY A 704 30.01 -10.98 10.33
CA GLY A 704 31.13 -11.28 11.24
C GLY A 704 31.85 -12.60 10.97
N GLN A 705 31.66 -13.21 9.79
CA GLN A 705 32.39 -14.39 9.34
C GLN A 705 33.07 -14.12 7.99
N THR A 706 34.19 -14.82 7.74
CA THR A 706 34.91 -14.71 6.46
C THR A 706 34.39 -15.74 5.46
N HIS A 707 34.10 -15.28 4.25
CA HIS A 707 33.57 -16.03 3.13
C HIS A 707 34.56 -16.01 1.97
N TYR A 708 34.76 -17.15 1.34
CA TYR A 708 35.78 -17.32 0.31
C TYR A 708 35.10 -17.39 -1.07
N ILE A 709 35.46 -16.46 -1.96
CA ILE A 709 35.00 -16.48 -3.35
C ILE A 709 36.18 -16.84 -4.23
N ARG A 710 36.16 -18.06 -4.76
CA ARG A 710 37.29 -18.64 -5.50
C ARG A 710 37.02 -18.66 -6.97
N LEU A 711 37.82 -17.92 -7.73
CA LEU A 711 37.88 -17.98 -9.18
C LEU A 711 38.88 -19.08 -9.58
N LYS A 712 38.38 -20.19 -10.12
CA LYS A 712 39.15 -21.45 -10.31
C LYS A 712 39.43 -21.73 -11.79
N ASN A 713 40.45 -22.54 -12.09
CA ASN A 713 40.75 -22.96 -13.47
C ASN A 713 40.40 -24.43 -13.79
N ASP A 714 39.62 -25.10 -12.94
CA ASP A 714 39.04 -26.43 -13.20
C ASP A 714 38.28 -26.47 -14.55
N GLY A 715 38.50 -27.48 -15.38
CA GLY A 715 37.76 -27.68 -16.65
C GLY A 715 37.96 -26.61 -17.75
N THR A 716 38.73 -25.55 -17.50
CA THR A 716 38.95 -24.46 -18.47
C THR A 716 40.00 -24.84 -19.53
N THR A 717 39.78 -24.42 -20.78
CA THR A 717 40.65 -24.75 -21.94
C THR A 717 41.43 -23.56 -22.51
N ALA A 718 41.12 -22.35 -22.03
CA ALA A 718 41.74 -21.07 -22.40
C ALA A 718 42.16 -20.31 -21.14
N ASN A 719 42.77 -19.13 -21.25
CA ASN A 719 43.27 -18.38 -20.09
C ASN A 719 42.15 -18.03 -19.12
N VAL A 720 42.48 -18.09 -17.83
CA VAL A 720 41.65 -17.59 -16.74
C VAL A 720 42.31 -16.32 -16.20
N ILE A 721 41.57 -15.22 -16.16
CA ILE A 721 42.02 -13.91 -15.67
C ILE A 721 41.41 -13.63 -14.29
N ALA A 722 42.18 -13.02 -13.40
CA ALA A 722 41.75 -12.53 -12.10
C ALA A 722 42.09 -11.04 -11.99
N ASP A 723 41.10 -10.24 -11.59
CA ASP A 723 41.17 -8.79 -11.40
C ASP A 723 40.45 -8.49 -10.06
N ALA A 724 39.32 -7.80 -10.04
CA ALA A 724 38.54 -7.64 -8.80
C ALA A 724 37.33 -8.57 -8.67
N CYS A 725 37.00 -8.88 -7.43
CA CYS A 725 35.68 -9.32 -7.01
C CYS A 725 35.01 -8.18 -6.22
N LYS A 726 33.71 -8.00 -6.37
CA LYS A 726 32.89 -7.06 -5.60
C LYS A 726 31.65 -7.76 -5.07
N LEU A 727 31.32 -7.52 -3.80
CA LEU A 727 29.99 -7.76 -3.25
C LEU A 727 29.22 -6.44 -3.19
N VAL A 728 28.05 -6.40 -3.80
CA VAL A 728 27.09 -5.30 -3.64
C VAL A 728 25.95 -5.81 -2.77
N ARG A 729 25.60 -5.10 -1.68
CA ARG A 729 24.49 -5.51 -0.81
C ARG A 729 23.17 -5.41 -1.57
N SER A 730 22.48 -6.54 -1.73
CA SER A 730 21.19 -6.55 -2.38
C SER A 730 20.13 -5.93 -1.47
N GLY A 731 19.36 -4.96 -2.00
CA GLY A 731 18.23 -4.35 -1.30
C GLY A 731 17.18 -5.38 -0.85
N THR A 732 16.39 -5.01 0.16
CA THR A 732 15.37 -5.89 0.78
C THR A 732 14.29 -6.35 -0.19
N TRP A 733 13.73 -7.52 0.10
CA TRP A 733 12.89 -8.33 -0.79
C TRP A 733 11.52 -7.69 -1.09
N ASN A 734 11.44 -6.84 -2.12
CA ASN A 734 10.17 -6.38 -2.69
C ASN A 734 9.63 -7.41 -3.71
N LYS A 735 8.41 -7.90 -3.49
CA LYS A 735 7.76 -8.92 -4.35
C LYS A 735 6.98 -8.27 -5.51
N GLY A 736 7.67 -7.56 -6.41
CA GLY A 736 7.03 -6.95 -7.58
C GLY A 736 7.99 -6.43 -8.63
N GLY A 737 7.72 -6.76 -9.90
CA GLY A 737 8.13 -5.98 -11.08
C GLY A 737 9.59 -6.07 -11.56
N ASP A 738 10.59 -6.05 -10.68
CA ASP A 738 11.96 -5.70 -11.06
C ASP A 738 12.61 -6.67 -12.06
N SER A 739 12.71 -6.19 -13.30
CA SER A 739 13.47 -6.80 -14.38
C SER A 739 14.96 -6.77 -14.07
N VAL A 740 15.53 -7.90 -13.65
CA VAL A 740 16.98 -8.13 -13.72
C VAL A 740 17.35 -8.19 -15.21
N TYR A 741 17.77 -7.06 -15.77
CA TYR A 741 17.91 -6.85 -17.22
C TYR A 741 18.75 -7.92 -17.92
N SER A 742 18.08 -8.80 -18.65
CA SER A 742 18.69 -9.88 -19.40
C SER A 742 19.18 -9.41 -20.78
N PHE A 743 20.35 -8.77 -20.79
CA PHE A 743 21.23 -8.68 -21.97
C PHE A 743 20.66 -7.99 -23.23
N ALA A 744 19.75 -7.03 -23.05
CA ALA A 744 19.35 -6.08 -24.08
C ALA A 744 18.81 -4.80 -23.45
N ASP A 745 19.68 -3.78 -23.33
CA ASP A 745 19.31 -2.35 -23.38
C ASP A 745 20.59 -1.51 -23.56
N PHE A 746 20.47 -0.34 -24.20
CA PHE A 746 21.56 0.58 -24.57
C PHE A 746 21.08 2.03 -24.44
N THR A 747 22.04 2.97 -24.39
CA THR A 747 21.83 4.44 -24.51
C THR A 747 20.92 5.14 -23.49
N GLN A 748 20.92 4.75 -22.21
CA GLN A 748 20.16 5.47 -21.14
C GLN A 748 21.02 6.04 -19.99
N THR A 749 22.35 6.06 -20.10
CA THR A 749 23.28 6.52 -19.04
C THR A 749 24.51 7.27 -19.58
N ALA A 750 24.34 7.93 -20.72
CA ALA A 750 25.32 8.84 -21.29
C ALA A 750 24.78 10.27 -21.20
N ASP A 751 25.69 11.20 -20.95
CA ASP A 751 25.56 12.65 -21.03
C ASP A 751 26.86 13.06 -21.75
N THR A 752 26.75 13.40 -23.02
CA THR A 752 27.90 13.45 -23.95
C THR A 752 28.55 14.83 -24.03
N ASP A 753 27.85 15.91 -23.67
CA ASP A 753 28.43 17.26 -23.58
C ASP A 753 28.49 17.86 -22.16
N SER A 754 27.91 17.17 -21.17
CA SER A 754 27.95 17.50 -19.74
C SER A 754 27.12 18.72 -19.33
N ASP A 755 25.91 18.85 -19.90
CA ASP A 755 24.91 19.83 -19.45
C ASP A 755 24.00 19.33 -18.30
N GLY A 756 23.90 18.01 -18.13
CA GLY A 756 23.17 17.35 -17.05
C GLY A 756 21.92 16.58 -17.52
N MET A 757 21.48 16.78 -18.76
CA MET A 757 20.51 15.90 -19.42
C MET A 757 21.21 14.61 -19.90
N LEU A 758 20.43 13.59 -20.29
CA LEU A 758 20.98 12.32 -20.79
C LEU A 758 20.72 12.15 -22.28
N ASP A 759 21.74 11.70 -23.03
CA ASP A 759 21.69 11.42 -24.48
C ASP A 759 20.40 10.68 -24.88
N GLY A 760 19.99 9.71 -24.08
CA GLY A 760 18.83 8.86 -24.35
C GLY A 760 17.48 9.56 -24.20
N TRP A 761 17.40 10.54 -23.31
CA TRP A 761 16.23 11.40 -23.11
C TRP A 761 16.20 12.48 -24.21
N GLU A 762 17.31 13.18 -24.43
CA GLU A 762 17.44 14.20 -25.48
C GLU A 762 17.08 13.65 -26.87
N ILE A 763 17.64 12.49 -27.25
CA ILE A 763 17.35 11.82 -28.52
C ILE A 763 15.87 11.43 -28.62
N SER A 764 15.20 11.14 -27.49
CA SER A 764 13.78 10.76 -27.50
C SER A 764 12.85 11.95 -27.81
N PHE A 765 13.28 13.17 -27.50
CA PHE A 765 12.55 14.43 -27.79
C PHE A 765 13.12 15.22 -28.98
N ASN A 766 14.17 14.72 -29.66
CA ASN A 766 14.91 15.37 -30.75
C ASN A 766 15.74 16.61 -30.36
N LEU A 767 16.12 16.73 -29.09
CA LEU A 767 17.16 17.66 -28.62
C LEU A 767 18.56 17.19 -29.09
N ASN A 768 19.61 17.96 -28.79
CA ASN A 768 20.92 17.80 -29.42
C ASN A 768 22.05 17.34 -28.45
N PRO A 769 22.27 16.01 -28.29
CA PRO A 769 23.15 15.37 -27.29
C PRO A 769 24.66 15.50 -27.55
N ILE A 770 25.07 16.63 -28.11
CA ILE A 770 26.46 17.03 -28.37
C ILE A 770 26.70 18.54 -28.28
N ALA A 771 25.68 19.37 -27.94
CA ALA A 771 25.89 20.78 -27.63
C ALA A 771 24.81 21.42 -26.73
N ASN A 772 24.88 21.16 -25.42
CA ASN A 772 24.41 21.97 -24.28
C ASN A 772 23.21 22.86 -24.62
N ASP A 773 22.02 22.28 -24.58
CA ASP A 773 20.74 22.98 -24.79
C ASP A 773 19.79 22.93 -23.58
N ALA A 774 20.22 22.34 -22.45
CA ALA A 774 19.56 22.38 -21.13
C ALA A 774 18.96 23.73 -20.71
N GLY A 775 19.57 24.86 -21.10
CA GLY A 775 19.10 26.22 -20.80
C GLY A 775 18.25 26.87 -21.89
N ALA A 776 17.75 26.10 -22.86
CA ALA A 776 16.75 26.52 -23.82
C ALA A 776 15.33 26.26 -23.29
N ASP A 777 14.40 27.02 -23.82
CA ASP A 777 12.94 26.85 -23.70
C ASP A 777 12.48 26.55 -25.15
N SER A 778 11.91 25.36 -25.36
CA SER A 778 11.78 24.77 -26.71
C SER A 778 10.41 25.00 -27.35
N ASP A 779 9.34 25.15 -26.56
CA ASP A 779 7.96 25.38 -27.02
C ASP A 779 7.33 26.68 -26.50
N ASN A 780 8.02 27.42 -25.62
CA ASN A 780 7.74 28.80 -25.16
C ASN A 780 6.63 28.88 -24.11
N ASP A 781 6.58 27.93 -23.19
CA ASP A 781 5.63 27.85 -22.08
C ASP A 781 6.07 28.63 -20.82
N GLY A 782 7.37 28.61 -20.51
CA GLY A 782 7.98 29.24 -19.34
C GLY A 782 9.07 28.44 -18.61
N ILE A 783 9.27 27.15 -18.91
CA ILE A 783 10.33 26.31 -18.31
C ILE A 783 11.42 25.93 -19.32
N THR A 784 12.55 25.43 -18.82
CA THR A 784 13.70 25.01 -19.66
C THR A 784 13.79 23.50 -19.83
N ASN A 785 14.42 23.05 -20.93
CA ASN A 785 14.67 21.63 -21.24
C ASN A 785 15.17 20.81 -20.02
N MET A 786 16.00 21.42 -19.16
CA MET A 786 16.55 20.79 -17.95
C MET A 786 15.59 20.73 -16.76
N GLU A 787 14.69 21.71 -16.63
CA GLU A 787 13.59 21.69 -15.66
C GLU A 787 12.57 20.63 -16.08
N GLU A 788 12.24 20.56 -17.38
CA GLU A 788 11.40 19.52 -17.96
C GLU A 788 11.98 18.11 -17.81
N TYR A 789 13.28 17.94 -18.05
CA TYR A 789 14.00 16.70 -17.76
C TYR A 789 13.91 16.30 -16.27
N SER A 790 13.86 17.29 -15.37
CA SER A 790 13.73 17.06 -13.92
C SER A 790 12.28 16.77 -13.49
N LEU A 791 11.28 17.26 -14.22
CA LEU A 791 9.84 17.07 -13.99
C LEU A 791 9.26 15.86 -14.74
N ASN A 792 9.96 15.37 -15.77
CA ASN A 792 9.50 14.35 -16.73
C ASN A 792 8.31 14.84 -17.60
N THR A 793 8.30 16.12 -17.97
CA THR A 793 7.44 16.71 -19.01
C THR A 793 8.07 16.57 -20.41
N ASN A 794 7.56 17.26 -21.43
CA ASN A 794 7.92 17.06 -22.84
C ASN A 794 8.39 18.37 -23.53
N PRO A 795 9.71 18.53 -23.83
CA PRO A 795 10.35 19.75 -24.37
C PRO A 795 10.05 20.02 -25.85
N SER A 796 8.78 19.91 -26.22
CA SER A 796 8.22 20.16 -27.54
C SER A 796 6.68 20.31 -27.52
N ASN A 797 6.07 20.38 -26.33
CA ASN A 797 4.65 20.38 -26.08
C ASN A 797 4.30 21.00 -24.71
N ALA A 798 4.10 22.31 -24.70
CA ALA A 798 3.71 23.20 -23.59
C ALA A 798 2.39 22.90 -22.82
N ASP A 799 1.84 21.69 -22.94
CA ASP A 799 0.58 21.21 -22.32
C ASP A 799 0.68 19.67 -22.27
N SER A 800 1.52 19.17 -21.36
CA SER A 800 2.05 17.79 -21.39
C SER A 800 0.99 16.69 -21.20
N ASP A 801 -0.10 16.96 -20.47
CA ASP A 801 -1.21 16.02 -20.29
C ASP A 801 -2.47 16.32 -21.12
N ASN A 802 -2.52 17.50 -21.78
CA ASN A 802 -3.53 17.97 -22.73
C ASN A 802 -4.83 18.48 -22.06
N ASP A 803 -4.75 19.08 -20.87
CA ASP A 803 -5.91 19.61 -20.12
C ASP A 803 -6.24 21.10 -20.36
N THR A 804 -5.40 21.80 -21.11
CA THR A 804 -5.44 23.24 -21.47
C THR A 804 -4.88 24.24 -20.44
N MET A 805 -4.21 23.76 -19.39
CA MET A 805 -3.20 24.53 -18.67
C MET A 805 -1.85 24.51 -19.44
N LEU A 806 -0.79 25.08 -18.88
CA LEU A 806 0.56 25.06 -19.49
C LEU A 806 1.56 24.64 -18.42
N ASP A 807 2.54 23.80 -18.75
CA ASP A 807 3.41 23.16 -17.75
C ASP A 807 4.09 24.17 -16.80
N GLY A 808 4.62 25.27 -17.35
CA GLY A 808 5.23 26.37 -16.61
C GLY A 808 4.26 27.30 -15.87
N TRP A 809 2.98 27.34 -16.26
CA TRP A 809 1.92 28.01 -15.49
C TRP A 809 1.52 27.16 -14.28
N GLU A 810 1.37 25.85 -14.47
CA GLU A 810 1.08 24.91 -13.39
C GLU A 810 2.20 24.85 -12.36
N MET A 811 3.45 24.74 -12.82
CA MET A 811 4.62 24.77 -11.94
C MET A 811 4.72 26.09 -11.13
N LEU A 812 4.28 27.21 -11.68
CA LEU A 812 4.24 28.50 -10.98
C LEU A 812 3.28 28.50 -9.79
N TYR A 813 2.14 27.82 -9.89
CA TYR A 813 1.11 27.74 -8.83
C TYR A 813 1.18 26.43 -8.01
N GLY A 814 2.03 25.48 -8.38
CA GLY A 814 2.21 24.20 -7.67
C GLY A 814 1.19 23.12 -8.05
N LEU A 815 0.56 23.25 -9.22
CA LEU A 815 -0.20 22.20 -9.90
C LEU A 815 0.75 21.21 -10.60
N ASN A 816 0.23 20.16 -11.22
CA ASN A 816 1.05 19.04 -11.69
C ASN A 816 0.84 18.71 -13.18
N PRO A 817 1.77 19.08 -14.09
CA PRO A 817 1.63 19.03 -15.56
C PRO A 817 1.76 17.63 -16.18
N LEU A 818 1.27 16.63 -15.46
CA LEU A 818 1.21 15.21 -15.82
C LEU A 818 -0.07 14.57 -15.22
N PHE A 819 -1.11 15.37 -14.92
CA PHE A 819 -2.33 14.97 -14.21
C PHE A 819 -3.57 15.82 -14.57
N ASP A 820 -4.09 15.59 -15.79
CA ASP A 820 -5.30 16.12 -16.45
C ASP A 820 -6.61 16.31 -15.65
N ALA A 821 -6.64 15.87 -14.39
CA ALA A 821 -7.75 15.99 -13.48
C ALA A 821 -7.64 17.20 -12.53
N ASP A 822 -6.46 17.82 -12.36
CA ASP A 822 -6.34 19.01 -11.51
C ASP A 822 -6.71 20.33 -12.22
N ALA A 823 -6.83 20.37 -13.56
CA ALA A 823 -7.65 21.39 -14.26
C ALA A 823 -9.11 21.47 -13.78
N GLN A 824 -9.65 20.39 -13.20
CA GLN A 824 -10.99 20.34 -12.59
C GLN A 824 -10.96 20.45 -11.05
N GLY A 825 -9.77 20.70 -10.50
CA GLY A 825 -9.57 21.14 -9.13
C GLY A 825 -9.87 22.63 -8.96
N ASP A 826 -9.93 23.03 -7.70
CA ASP A 826 -10.23 24.35 -7.17
C ASP A 826 -9.21 24.52 -6.03
N LEU A 827 -8.09 25.18 -6.32
CA LEU A 827 -6.87 25.07 -5.51
C LEU A 827 -6.97 25.89 -4.21
N ASP A 828 -7.64 27.04 -4.22
CA ASP A 828 -7.84 27.89 -3.04
C ASP A 828 -9.24 27.75 -2.38
N ASN A 829 -10.17 27.04 -3.04
CA ASN A 829 -11.50 26.65 -2.57
C ASN A 829 -12.55 27.79 -2.60
N ASP A 830 -12.46 28.67 -3.60
CA ASP A 830 -13.40 29.78 -3.80
C ASP A 830 -14.64 29.43 -4.66
N GLY A 831 -14.58 28.36 -5.45
CA GLY A 831 -15.65 27.87 -6.32
C GLY A 831 -15.41 28.00 -7.84
N VAL A 832 -14.30 28.61 -8.28
CA VAL A 832 -13.80 28.50 -9.66
C VAL A 832 -12.90 27.24 -9.79
N VAL A 833 -12.67 26.75 -11.01
CA VAL A 833 -11.71 25.65 -11.25
C VAL A 833 -10.47 26.13 -12.02
N ASN A 834 -9.32 25.58 -11.70
CA ASN A 834 -7.98 26.01 -12.15
C ASN A 834 -7.91 26.33 -13.66
N SER A 835 -8.49 25.49 -14.51
CA SER A 835 -8.55 25.69 -15.97
C SER A 835 -9.36 26.90 -16.43
N ILE A 836 -10.43 27.26 -15.71
CA ILE A 836 -11.18 28.50 -15.94
C ILE A 836 -10.35 29.72 -15.51
N GLU A 837 -9.58 29.60 -14.45
CA GLU A 837 -8.73 30.67 -13.93
C GLU A 837 -7.56 30.97 -14.88
N HIS A 838 -6.83 29.92 -15.31
CA HIS A 838 -5.84 30.01 -16.37
C HIS A 838 -6.41 30.73 -17.61
N THR A 839 -7.59 30.30 -18.06
CA THR A 839 -8.27 30.87 -19.24
C THR A 839 -8.66 32.35 -19.06
N ARG A 840 -8.82 32.83 -17.83
CA ARG A 840 -9.26 34.21 -17.50
C ARG A 840 -8.15 35.12 -17.00
N GLY A 841 -7.02 34.58 -16.55
CA GLY A 841 -5.94 35.33 -15.90
C GLY A 841 -6.15 35.59 -14.40
N MET A 842 -7.01 34.79 -13.76
CA MET A 842 -7.18 34.74 -12.29
C MET A 842 -6.06 33.88 -11.66
N LYS A 843 -5.95 33.87 -10.33
CA LYS A 843 -4.87 33.20 -9.58
C LYS A 843 -5.38 32.04 -8.71
N PRO A 844 -5.09 30.77 -9.05
CA PRO A 844 -5.62 29.60 -8.33
C PRO A 844 -5.09 29.46 -6.90
N ASP A 845 -4.10 30.26 -6.48
CA ASP A 845 -3.57 30.28 -5.11
C ASP A 845 -4.14 31.41 -4.24
N ASN A 846 -5.10 32.18 -4.73
CA ASN A 846 -5.50 33.46 -4.13
C ASN A 846 -6.94 33.89 -4.49
N THR A 847 -7.88 33.64 -3.56
CA THR A 847 -9.35 33.79 -3.66
C THR A 847 -9.90 35.21 -3.87
N ASP A 848 -9.05 36.18 -4.18
CA ASP A 848 -9.34 37.62 -4.32
C ASP A 848 -8.26 38.19 -5.25
N SER A 849 -8.41 37.97 -6.56
CA SER A 849 -7.35 38.11 -7.55
C SER A 849 -6.82 39.53 -7.70
N ASP A 850 -7.62 40.56 -7.45
CA ASP A 850 -7.18 41.96 -7.51
C ASP A 850 -7.04 42.67 -6.14
N ASN A 851 -7.43 42.00 -5.05
CA ASN A 851 -7.34 42.46 -3.66
C ASN A 851 -8.33 43.60 -3.32
N ASP A 852 -9.58 43.51 -3.79
CA ASP A 852 -10.66 44.44 -3.44
C ASP A 852 -11.60 44.00 -2.32
N THR A 853 -11.41 42.78 -1.80
CA THR A 853 -12.16 42.12 -0.72
C THR A 853 -13.49 41.46 -1.10
N MET A 854 -13.84 41.40 -2.39
CA MET A 854 -14.75 40.39 -2.93
C MET A 854 -13.97 39.07 -3.19
N LEU A 855 -14.63 38.03 -3.73
CA LEU A 855 -13.99 36.75 -4.06
C LEU A 855 -14.28 36.39 -5.51
N ASP A 856 -13.28 35.86 -6.24
CA ASP A 856 -13.39 35.62 -7.68
C ASP A 856 -14.62 34.77 -8.03
N GLY A 857 -14.90 33.70 -7.28
CA GLY A 857 -16.06 32.83 -7.45
C GLY A 857 -17.40 33.52 -7.23
N TRP A 858 -17.48 34.49 -6.31
CA TRP A 858 -18.68 35.32 -6.12
C TRP A 858 -18.85 36.32 -7.27
N GLU A 859 -17.77 36.95 -7.72
CA GLU A 859 -17.78 37.89 -8.84
C GLU A 859 -18.09 37.20 -10.17
N VAL A 860 -17.50 36.03 -10.42
CA VAL A 860 -17.79 35.15 -11.56
C VAL A 860 -19.25 34.69 -11.54
N GLN A 861 -19.82 34.42 -10.37
CA GLN A 861 -21.25 34.10 -10.24
C GLN A 861 -22.14 35.31 -10.53
N ASN A 862 -21.73 36.52 -10.13
CA ASN A 862 -22.52 37.75 -10.29
C ASN A 862 -22.26 38.53 -11.58
N ASN A 863 -21.22 38.19 -12.36
CA ASN A 863 -20.77 38.86 -13.59
C ASN A 863 -20.06 40.21 -13.36
N LEU A 864 -19.24 40.28 -12.31
CA LEU A 864 -18.28 41.37 -12.04
C LEU A 864 -16.89 41.04 -12.64
N ASP A 865 -15.86 41.86 -12.38
CA ASP A 865 -14.52 41.77 -12.98
C ASP A 865 -13.42 41.45 -11.94
N PRO A 866 -13.21 40.17 -11.59
CA PRO A 866 -12.33 39.73 -10.47
C PRO A 866 -10.82 39.97 -10.69
N ILE A 867 -10.46 40.71 -11.74
CA ILE A 867 -9.07 41.10 -12.02
C ILE A 867 -8.91 42.63 -12.13
N ASN A 868 -9.94 43.44 -11.80
CA ASN A 868 -9.92 44.90 -11.96
C ASN A 868 -10.73 45.74 -10.92
N ASN A 869 -10.67 45.43 -9.63
CA ASN A 869 -11.12 46.21 -8.45
C ASN A 869 -12.35 47.09 -8.73
N ASP A 870 -13.53 46.49 -8.72
CA ASP A 870 -14.79 47.17 -9.00
C ASP A 870 -15.68 47.41 -7.76
N SER A 871 -15.28 46.94 -6.57
CA SER A 871 -15.89 47.09 -5.22
C SER A 871 -16.64 48.38 -4.87
N ILE A 872 -16.27 49.52 -5.45
CA ILE A 872 -16.88 50.85 -5.23
C ILE A 872 -17.87 51.26 -6.35
N SER A 873 -18.12 50.37 -7.29
CA SER A 873 -19.14 50.48 -8.34
C SER A 873 -20.52 50.19 -7.77
N ASP A 874 -21.52 50.70 -8.47
CA ASP A 874 -22.95 50.61 -8.16
C ASP A 874 -23.62 50.17 -9.47
N ALA A 875 -23.86 48.87 -9.58
CA ALA A 875 -24.12 48.22 -10.87
C ALA A 875 -25.60 48.31 -11.31
N ASP A 876 -26.55 48.53 -10.40
CA ASP A 876 -27.97 48.77 -10.71
C ASP A 876 -28.48 50.19 -10.43
N ASN A 877 -27.73 50.99 -9.66
CA ASN A 877 -27.96 52.40 -9.33
C ASN A 877 -29.00 52.66 -8.21
N ASP A 878 -29.15 51.74 -7.23
CA ASP A 878 -29.86 52.01 -5.96
C ASP A 878 -29.06 52.89 -4.98
N GLY A 879 -27.72 52.77 -4.97
CA GLY A 879 -26.81 53.52 -4.10
C GLY A 879 -26.10 52.71 -2.99
N VAL A 880 -26.27 51.39 -2.93
CA VAL A 880 -25.28 50.45 -2.39
C VAL A 880 -24.12 50.30 -3.40
N VAL A 881 -23.02 49.65 -3.00
CA VAL A 881 -21.88 49.34 -3.88
C VAL A 881 -21.50 47.87 -3.77
N ASN A 882 -20.95 47.28 -4.83
CA ASN A 882 -20.68 45.84 -4.97
C ASN A 882 -20.09 45.17 -3.70
N SER A 883 -19.10 45.80 -3.06
CA SER A 883 -18.48 45.27 -1.83
C SER A 883 -19.38 45.26 -0.58
N VAL A 884 -20.36 46.17 -0.49
CA VAL A 884 -21.38 46.17 0.57
C VAL A 884 -22.45 45.12 0.25
N GLU A 885 -22.77 44.91 -1.02
CA GLU A 885 -23.71 43.89 -1.47
C GLU A 885 -23.20 42.48 -1.23
N TYR A 886 -21.92 42.24 -1.53
CA TYR A 886 -21.21 41.02 -1.15
C TYR A 886 -21.32 40.75 0.36
N PHE A 887 -21.08 41.76 1.21
CA PHE A 887 -21.20 41.62 2.66
C PHE A 887 -22.64 41.35 3.15
N HIS A 888 -23.65 41.90 2.47
CA HIS A 888 -25.07 41.71 2.79
C HIS A 888 -25.73 40.53 2.06
N ASN A 889 -25.01 39.83 1.17
CA ASN A 889 -25.52 38.80 0.27
C ASN A 889 -26.74 39.32 -0.54
N THR A 890 -26.63 40.52 -1.12
CA THR A 890 -27.62 41.04 -2.09
C THR A 890 -27.18 40.77 -3.53
N ASN A 891 -28.01 41.14 -4.50
CA ASN A 891 -27.76 40.92 -5.93
C ASN A 891 -27.39 42.25 -6.63
N PRO A 892 -26.12 42.46 -7.04
CA PRO A 892 -25.63 43.74 -7.60
C PRO A 892 -26.24 44.15 -8.96
N HIS A 893 -27.23 43.43 -9.44
CA HIS A 893 -28.01 43.78 -10.63
C HIS A 893 -29.52 43.91 -10.34
N ASN A 894 -29.93 44.06 -9.08
CA ASN A 894 -31.32 44.13 -8.66
C ASN A 894 -31.57 44.82 -7.29
N ALA A 895 -31.80 46.13 -7.35
CA ALA A 895 -32.08 47.13 -6.30
C ALA A 895 -33.26 46.89 -5.31
N ASP A 896 -33.78 45.66 -5.22
CA ASP A 896 -34.89 45.19 -4.38
C ASP A 896 -34.75 43.67 -4.35
N THR A 897 -33.75 43.17 -3.62
CA THR A 897 -33.21 41.80 -3.74
C THR A 897 -34.28 40.72 -3.52
N ASP A 898 -35.24 40.94 -2.63
CA ASP A 898 -36.28 39.97 -2.30
C ASP A 898 -37.67 40.24 -2.91
N GLY A 899 -37.93 41.46 -3.39
CA GLY A 899 -39.16 41.86 -4.06
C GLY A 899 -40.31 42.30 -3.14
N ASP A 900 -40.03 42.65 -1.89
CA ASP A 900 -40.97 43.27 -0.94
C ASP A 900 -41.44 44.67 -1.41
N GLY A 901 -40.54 45.46 -1.99
CA GLY A 901 -40.79 46.83 -2.46
C GLY A 901 -40.11 47.97 -1.70
N TYR A 902 -39.20 47.67 -0.77
CA TYR A 902 -38.11 48.57 -0.34
C TYR A 902 -36.85 48.32 -1.19
N THR A 903 -35.87 49.24 -1.18
CA THR A 903 -34.56 48.97 -1.79
C THR A 903 -33.56 48.48 -0.76
N ASP A 904 -32.54 47.76 -1.21
CA ASP A 904 -31.50 47.19 -0.36
C ASP A 904 -30.81 48.30 0.47
N LEU A 905 -30.61 49.50 -0.08
CA LEU A 905 -30.17 50.68 0.67
C LEU A 905 -31.16 51.12 1.77
N GLU A 906 -32.46 51.14 1.50
CA GLU A 906 -33.48 51.50 2.51
C GLU A 906 -33.53 50.49 3.66
N GLU A 907 -33.32 49.21 3.36
CA GLU A 907 -33.32 48.10 4.32
C GLU A 907 -32.05 48.02 5.17
N ILE A 908 -30.87 48.04 4.53
CA ILE A 908 -29.56 48.06 5.20
C ILE A 908 -29.44 49.28 6.11
N THR A 909 -29.97 50.44 5.71
CA THR A 909 -30.01 51.64 6.57
C THR A 909 -31.18 51.65 7.55
N GLY A 910 -32.23 50.85 7.32
CA GLY A 910 -33.34 50.58 8.24
C GLY A 910 -32.94 49.67 9.40
N GLY A 911 -32.03 48.72 9.16
CA GLY A 911 -31.69 47.63 10.08
C GLY A 911 -32.60 46.42 9.94
N THR A 912 -33.14 46.20 8.74
CA THR A 912 -33.91 45.01 8.31
C THR A 912 -33.02 44.08 7.47
N ASP A 913 -33.59 43.00 6.93
CA ASP A 913 -32.86 41.92 6.26
C ASP A 913 -33.26 41.85 4.77
N PRO A 914 -32.45 42.39 3.82
CA PRO A 914 -32.81 42.55 2.40
C PRO A 914 -32.91 41.24 1.59
N ASN A 915 -33.01 40.10 2.29
CA ASN A 915 -33.19 38.75 1.73
C ASN A 915 -34.47 38.08 2.29
N ASN A 916 -35.36 38.83 2.97
CA ASN A 916 -36.46 38.30 3.77
C ASN A 916 -37.78 39.12 3.59
N PRO A 917 -38.63 38.77 2.60
CA PRO A 917 -39.81 39.56 2.18
C PRO A 917 -41.04 39.34 3.10
N ALA A 918 -40.75 39.17 4.39
CA ALA A 918 -41.67 39.01 5.50
C ALA A 918 -41.22 39.81 6.75
N ASP A 919 -40.16 40.61 6.63
CA ASP A 919 -39.70 41.54 7.66
C ASP A 919 -40.73 42.67 7.92
N PRO A 920 -40.94 43.11 9.17
CA PRO A 920 -41.78 44.26 9.48
C PRO A 920 -41.02 45.59 9.44
N PHE A 921 -40.66 46.08 8.24
CA PHE A 921 -39.93 47.35 8.05
C PHE A 921 -40.54 48.52 8.85
N ASN A 922 -39.71 49.19 9.65
CA ASN A 922 -40.15 50.21 10.60
C ASN A 922 -39.30 51.51 10.49
N PRO A 923 -39.74 52.50 9.70
CA PRO A 923 -38.95 53.71 9.43
C PRO A 923 -38.70 54.63 10.66
N ASP A 924 -39.34 54.36 11.81
CA ASP A 924 -39.05 55.05 13.08
C ASP A 924 -37.84 54.46 13.84
N ALA A 925 -37.24 53.36 13.39
CA ALA A 925 -36.14 52.67 14.09
C ALA A 925 -34.73 53.24 13.83
N VAL A 926 -34.54 53.94 12.71
CA VAL A 926 -33.22 54.29 12.11
C VAL A 926 -32.26 55.05 13.05
N LEU A 927 -31.03 54.52 13.19
CA LEU A 927 -29.93 55.14 13.97
C LEU A 927 -29.24 56.29 13.20
N ARG A 928 -29.90 57.44 13.09
CA ARG A 928 -29.34 58.59 12.35
C ARG A 928 -28.21 59.31 13.12
N VAL A 929 -26.95 59.12 12.70
CA VAL A 929 -25.79 59.92 13.13
C VAL A 929 -25.82 61.28 12.42
N THR A 930 -26.21 62.34 13.12
CA THR A 930 -26.64 63.58 12.45
C THR A 930 -25.53 64.57 12.05
N THR A 931 -24.28 64.41 12.50
CA THR A 931 -23.15 65.29 12.15
C THR A 931 -21.80 64.63 12.37
N PHE A 932 -20.92 64.69 11.37
CA PHE A 932 -19.46 64.73 11.59
C PHE A 932 -18.97 66.18 11.48
N ALA A 933 -18.18 66.63 12.45
CA ALA A 933 -17.50 67.93 12.41
C ALA A 933 -16.22 67.88 13.24
N GLN A 934 -15.06 67.79 12.56
CA GLN A 934 -13.75 67.87 13.22
C GLN A 934 -13.47 69.32 13.61
N PHE A 935 -13.45 69.61 14.90
CA PHE A 935 -13.06 70.92 15.42
C PHE A 935 -11.65 70.88 16.00
N THR A 936 -10.72 71.55 15.32
CA THR A 936 -9.38 71.83 15.86
C THR A 936 -9.45 73.08 16.74
N GLU A 937 -9.85 72.93 18.00
CA GLU A 937 -9.65 74.01 18.97
C GLU A 937 -8.15 74.21 19.27
N ALA A 938 -7.80 75.40 19.73
CA ALA A 938 -6.39 75.78 19.92
C ALA A 938 -5.70 74.86 20.94
N GLN A 939 -4.42 74.55 20.67
CA GLN A 939 -3.58 73.51 21.32
C GLN A 939 -3.65 72.10 20.71
N GLY A 940 -4.37 71.90 19.59
CA GLY A 940 -4.07 70.81 18.65
C GLY A 940 -4.66 69.43 19.01
N VAL A 941 -5.63 69.39 19.93
CA VAL A 941 -6.40 68.17 20.23
C VAL A 941 -7.56 68.06 19.22
N SER A 942 -7.72 66.91 18.57
CA SER A 942 -8.92 66.63 17.78
C SER A 942 -10.06 66.20 18.71
N VAL A 943 -11.24 66.78 18.50
CA VAL A 943 -12.46 66.46 19.23
C VAL A 943 -13.51 65.92 18.26
N ILE A 944 -14.16 64.82 18.63
CA ILE A 944 -15.30 64.22 17.91
C ILE A 944 -16.54 64.38 18.79
N PHE A 945 -17.63 64.87 18.19
CA PHE A 945 -18.95 64.93 18.83
C PHE A 945 -19.86 63.86 18.23
N MET A 946 -20.48 63.05 19.08
CA MET A 946 -21.49 62.07 18.69
C MET A 946 -22.80 62.33 19.44
N GLY A 947 -23.92 62.17 18.75
CA GLY A 947 -25.25 62.38 19.30
C GLY A 947 -26.27 61.49 18.59
N TRP A 948 -27.14 60.85 19.38
CA TRP A 948 -28.14 59.89 18.91
C TRP A 948 -29.44 60.00 19.72
N ARG A 949 -30.48 59.28 19.31
CA ARG A 949 -31.74 59.16 20.07
C ARG A 949 -31.82 57.79 20.75
N SER A 950 -31.44 57.71 22.02
CA SER A 950 -31.61 56.49 22.81
C SER A 950 -33.08 56.17 23.09
N GLN A 951 -33.40 54.88 23.04
CA GLN A 951 -34.68 54.31 23.45
C GLN A 951 -34.67 53.98 24.97
N PRO A 952 -35.78 54.17 25.70
CA PRO A 952 -35.83 53.86 27.14
C PRO A 952 -35.61 52.38 27.42
N GLY A 953 -34.67 52.06 28.32
CA GLY A 953 -34.42 50.69 28.78
C GLY A 953 -33.58 49.81 27.85
N LYS A 954 -33.05 50.38 26.75
CA LYS A 954 -31.99 49.74 25.94
C LYS A 954 -30.62 50.23 26.41
N THR A 955 -29.66 49.31 26.50
CA THR A 955 -28.22 49.58 26.65
C THR A 955 -27.57 49.74 25.28
N TYR A 956 -26.51 50.54 25.22
CA TYR A 956 -25.73 50.79 24.01
C TYR A 956 -24.23 50.66 24.31
N THR A 957 -23.47 50.08 23.38
CA THR A 957 -22.00 49.97 23.43
C THR A 957 -21.44 50.77 22.26
N LEU A 958 -20.44 51.61 22.50
CA LEU A 958 -19.91 52.54 21.52
C LEU A 958 -18.48 52.15 21.14
N TYR A 959 -18.28 51.86 19.85
CA TYR A 959 -17.02 51.46 19.26
C TYR A 959 -16.47 52.60 18.38
N VAL A 960 -15.16 52.64 18.19
CA VAL A 960 -14.52 53.40 17.12
C VAL A 960 -13.43 52.55 16.47
N GLN A 961 -13.42 52.47 15.15
CA GLN A 961 -12.31 51.88 14.40
C GLN A 961 -11.20 52.93 14.28
N THR A 962 -9.94 52.51 14.42
CA THR A 962 -8.81 53.44 14.26
C THR A 962 -7.58 52.75 13.70
N ASN A 963 -7.28 53.07 12.44
CA ASN A 963 -6.17 52.54 11.63
C ASN A 963 -4.77 52.76 12.24
N MET A 964 -4.66 53.47 13.38
CA MET A 964 -3.42 53.71 14.12
C MET A 964 -3.08 52.62 15.14
N ILE A 965 -3.99 51.69 15.44
CA ILE A 965 -3.78 50.61 16.42
C ILE A 965 -3.92 49.21 15.77
N GLY A 966 -4.26 49.15 14.48
CA GLY A 966 -4.59 47.95 13.73
C GLY A 966 -5.94 48.11 13.02
N PRO A 967 -6.52 47.02 12.48
CA PRO A 967 -7.89 47.03 11.96
C PRO A 967 -8.96 47.04 13.07
N ASP A 968 -8.56 46.77 14.32
CA ASP A 968 -9.45 46.49 15.45
C ASP A 968 -10.33 47.70 15.88
N PHE A 969 -11.55 47.37 16.32
CA PHE A 969 -12.46 48.32 16.95
C PHE A 969 -12.15 48.49 18.44
N VAL A 970 -11.96 49.73 18.87
CA VAL A 970 -11.78 50.08 20.30
C VAL A 970 -13.14 50.43 20.91
N ILE A 971 -13.51 49.73 21.99
CA ILE A 971 -14.64 50.11 22.83
C ILE A 971 -14.31 51.43 23.54
N LEU A 972 -15.10 52.47 23.30
CA LEU A 972 -15.00 53.76 23.98
C LEU A 972 -15.76 53.75 25.31
N GLU A 973 -16.99 53.23 25.29
CA GLU A 973 -17.85 53.08 26.47
C GLU A 973 -18.85 51.94 26.25
N ASP A 974 -19.20 51.21 27.32
CA ASP A 974 -20.05 50.01 27.25
C ASP A 974 -21.25 50.10 28.22
N ASN A 975 -22.35 49.43 27.88
CA ASN A 975 -23.58 49.38 28.66
C ASN A 975 -24.17 50.75 29.03
N LEU A 976 -24.12 51.72 28.10
CA LEU A 976 -24.61 53.07 28.31
C LEU A 976 -26.15 53.15 28.32
N ILE A 977 -26.71 53.86 29.31
CA ILE A 977 -28.16 54.08 29.48
C ILE A 977 -28.44 55.58 29.71
N SER A 978 -28.17 56.39 28.68
CA SER A 978 -28.12 57.87 28.79
C SER A 978 -28.85 58.60 27.65
N ARG A 979 -29.16 59.89 27.88
CA ARG A 979 -29.35 60.91 26.84
C ARG A 979 -28.40 62.06 27.15
N GLY A 980 -27.41 62.28 26.30
CA GLY A 980 -26.46 63.38 26.42
C GLY A 980 -25.56 63.49 25.18
N THR A 981 -24.73 64.53 25.13
CA THR A 981 -23.64 64.65 24.15
C THR A 981 -22.35 64.24 24.83
N HIS A 982 -21.78 63.09 24.44
CA HIS A 982 -20.52 62.60 24.98
C HIS A 982 -19.35 63.18 24.18
N THR A 983 -18.27 63.58 24.86
CA THR A 983 -17.10 64.24 24.25
C THR A 983 -15.83 63.50 24.67
N TYR A 984 -15.07 63.01 23.69
CA TYR A 984 -13.84 62.24 23.91
C TYR A 984 -12.62 62.96 23.34
N TYR A 985 -11.46 62.78 23.98
CA TYR A 985 -10.21 63.44 23.63
C TYR A 985 -9.13 62.41 23.26
N VAL A 986 -8.36 62.69 22.21
CA VAL A 986 -7.20 61.89 21.81
C VAL A 986 -5.95 62.78 21.83
N ASP A 987 -5.04 62.53 22.77
CA ASP A 987 -3.72 63.18 22.87
C ASP A 987 -2.65 62.24 22.26
N GLN A 988 -1.88 62.72 21.28
CA GLN A 988 -0.83 61.93 20.60
C GLN A 988 0.56 62.07 21.24
N GLY A 989 0.69 62.89 22.30
CA GLY A 989 1.95 63.18 22.99
C GLY A 989 2.57 64.53 22.59
N GLY A 990 3.09 65.26 23.58
CA GLY A 990 3.71 66.59 23.41
C GLY A 990 3.05 67.73 24.20
N GLY A 991 1.93 67.47 24.89
CA GLY A 991 1.22 68.46 25.72
C GLY A 991 1.98 68.94 26.97
N PRO A 992 1.52 70.04 27.60
CA PRO A 992 2.30 70.84 28.58
C PRO A 992 2.59 70.17 29.93
N ASN A 993 2.20 68.91 30.14
CA ASN A 993 2.50 68.14 31.35
C ASN A 993 3.91 67.50 31.33
N ASN A 994 4.68 67.71 30.27
CA ASN A 994 6.13 67.44 30.19
C ASN A 994 6.52 65.96 30.47
N VAL A 995 5.66 65.02 30.06
CA VAL A 995 5.95 63.58 30.06
C VAL A 995 6.93 63.28 28.91
N PRO A 996 8.09 62.64 29.15
CA PRO A 996 9.07 62.38 28.10
C PRO A 996 8.56 61.41 27.03
N HIS A 997 8.94 61.64 25.78
CA HIS A 997 8.90 60.58 24.77
C HIS A 997 9.88 59.46 25.14
N PRO A 998 9.47 58.18 25.13
CA PRO A 998 10.41 57.07 25.07
C PRO A 998 11.20 57.12 23.76
N SER A 999 12.52 56.95 23.84
CA SER A 999 13.41 56.97 22.68
C SER A 999 13.60 55.57 22.09
N GLU A 1000 13.11 55.40 20.87
CA GLU A 1000 13.43 54.33 19.92
C GLU A 1000 12.87 52.91 20.21
N GLU A 1001 12.63 52.20 19.11
CA GLU A 1001 12.14 50.81 18.94
C GLU A 1001 10.78 50.40 19.55
N THR A 1002 9.77 50.38 18.66
CA THR A 1002 8.61 49.45 18.60
C THR A 1002 7.95 49.01 19.92
N GLY A 1003 7.07 49.86 20.45
CA GLY A 1003 6.04 49.47 21.42
C GLY A 1003 4.77 50.33 21.26
N PRO A 1004 3.56 49.80 21.54
CA PRO A 1004 2.31 50.53 21.35
C PRO A 1004 2.20 51.74 22.30
N ARG A 1005 1.71 52.87 21.77
CA ARG A 1005 1.57 54.12 22.54
C ARG A 1005 0.30 54.07 23.39
N LEU A 1006 0.43 54.27 24.70
CA LEU A 1006 -0.70 54.30 25.63
C LEU A 1006 -1.38 55.67 25.63
N TYR A 1007 -2.58 55.74 25.05
CA TYR A 1007 -3.46 56.91 25.10
C TYR A 1007 -4.16 57.02 26.47
N LYS A 1008 -4.50 58.25 26.88
CA LYS A 1008 -5.25 58.50 28.12
C LYS A 1008 -6.58 59.20 27.85
N ILE A 1009 -7.66 58.42 27.86
CA ILE A 1009 -9.03 58.95 27.88
C ILE A 1009 -9.29 59.62 29.23
N VAL A 1010 -9.90 60.81 29.21
CA VAL A 1010 -10.44 61.49 30.39
C VAL A 1010 -11.82 62.02 30.05
N GLU A 1011 -12.85 61.46 30.66
CA GLU A 1011 -14.23 61.92 30.52
C GLU A 1011 -14.37 63.36 31.04
N LYS A 1012 -15.21 64.17 30.37
CA LYS A 1012 -15.68 65.44 30.92
C LYS A 1012 -17.13 65.73 30.53
N ILE A 1013 -18.05 65.31 31.39
CA ILE A 1013 -19.48 65.67 31.33
C ILE A 1013 -19.61 67.20 31.45
N ASN A 1014 -20.48 67.81 30.62
CA ASN A 1014 -20.94 69.20 30.68
C ASN A 1014 -22.47 69.24 30.76
#